data_AF-A0A561TSS0-F1
#
_entry.id   AF-A0A561TSS0-F1
#
_cell.length_a   1.000
_cell.length_b   1.000
_cell.length_c   1.000
_cell.angle_alpha   90.00
_cell.angle_beta   90.00
_cell.angle_gamma   90.00
#
_symmetry.space_group_name_H-M   'P 1'
#
loop_
_entity.id
_entity.type
_entity.pdbx_description
1 polymer ?
#
loop_
_entity_poly.entity_id
_entity_poly.type
_entity_poly.pdbx_seq_one_letter_code
_entity_poly.pdbx_strand_id
1 'polypeptide(L)'
;MTDPTARQAGAAPLAHGLDHIVQLQQALAGVDVPRLQQWGRRLAETLSAGGRLLAAGNGGSAAEAQHLTSELVGRLRDDREPLSAIALHAETSALTAIGNDYGYEESFARQVRAHGRPGDVLILLSTSGRSPNVLRAAEAAREAGMAVWALTGPGPNPLAELCDEVVAVESAATAAVQECHLVAVHIICACVDIALGVCPPAAEDTTADRPAPLVVVGDTLLDRDLVGTVERLSPEAPVPVVDEVRVHARPGGAGLAAVLAAREGRPVTLVTALSGDRDGRELATLLRGQGVDVIDLGLAGPTPVKSRVRTDGRSLLMLSQASADRSEFSRSLTERERSTVLGAAAVLVSDYGRGIAEDPELRALLERAAARCPVVWDPHPRGAAPVRGVRLATPNVREAARFAQGVEVAAPRTEGTGLRADIDRGRALVGAWSAAGVVVTRGVAGAVLLDAAGSSPLVVPGLPRTSGDPCGAGDCFAATATRLLADGFLLSEAVTEAVKVAGDFVAAGGASAVAERPRREPESAAADEGALAVVARVRAAGGTVVATGGCFDLLHTGHVGLLEQARRLGDCLVVCLNDDDSVRRLKGAERPVVSDVDRAAVLGSLASVDGVFVFGEDTPEDALRQIRPDVYVKGGDYRVDDVPEAALVETWGGRTVILPYLDGRSTTRMIDKIAGRSAR
;
A
#
# COMPACT_ATOMS: atom_id res chain seq x y z
N MET A 1 -30.06 32.59 -49.00
CA MET A 1 -29.73 31.17 -48.79
C MET A 1 -28.24 31.09 -48.50
N THR A 2 -27.88 31.08 -47.23
CA THR A 2 -26.51 30.92 -46.73
C THR A 2 -26.46 29.61 -45.93
N ASP A 3 -25.49 28.78 -46.30
CA ASP A 3 -25.30 27.37 -45.95
C ASP A 3 -25.03 27.16 -44.43
N PRO A 4 -25.66 26.17 -43.74
CA PRO A 4 -25.49 25.94 -42.30
C PRO A 4 -24.24 25.14 -41.90
N THR A 5 -23.31 24.85 -42.80
CA THR A 5 -22.23 23.87 -42.57
C THR A 5 -20.94 24.40 -41.95
N ALA A 6 -20.90 25.65 -41.47
CA ALA A 6 -19.74 26.17 -40.74
C ALA A 6 -19.88 25.96 -39.21
N ARG A 7 -19.76 24.71 -38.72
CA ARG A 7 -19.47 24.43 -37.31
C ARG A 7 -18.09 23.80 -37.15
N GLN A 8 -17.23 24.61 -36.53
CA GLN A 8 -16.00 24.31 -35.80
C GLN A 8 -15.37 22.92 -35.95
N ALA A 9 -14.19 22.93 -36.57
CA ALA A 9 -13.23 21.85 -36.56
C ALA A 9 -12.68 21.56 -35.15
N GLY A 10 -12.70 20.27 -34.80
CA GLY A 10 -11.87 19.53 -33.84
C GLY A 10 -11.07 20.28 -32.77
N ALA A 11 -11.61 20.34 -31.56
CA ALA A 11 -10.83 20.18 -30.32
C ALA A 11 -11.17 18.80 -29.75
N ALA A 12 -10.15 17.99 -29.42
CA ALA A 12 -10.32 16.61 -29.00
C ALA A 12 -11.04 16.51 -27.63
N PRO A 13 -11.95 15.55 -27.39
CA PRO A 13 -12.64 15.35 -26.11
C PRO A 13 -11.70 15.20 -24.90
N LEU A 14 -10.49 14.69 -25.12
CA LEU A 14 -9.44 14.55 -24.10
C LEU A 14 -8.93 15.91 -23.57
N ALA A 15 -8.90 16.96 -24.40
CA ALA A 15 -8.49 18.29 -23.97
C ALA A 15 -9.51 18.88 -22.96
N HIS A 16 -10.81 18.67 -23.21
CA HIS A 16 -11.86 19.12 -22.28
C HIS A 16 -11.81 18.42 -20.92
N GLY A 17 -11.47 17.12 -20.88
CA GLY A 17 -11.30 16.39 -19.62
C GLY A 17 -10.13 16.90 -18.79
N LEU A 18 -8.97 17.12 -19.42
CA LEU A 18 -7.80 17.68 -18.75
C LEU A 18 -8.03 19.13 -18.27
N ASP A 19 -8.68 19.95 -19.10
CA ASP A 19 -9.02 21.32 -18.74
C ASP A 19 -9.95 21.37 -17.51
N HIS A 20 -10.96 20.49 -17.46
CA HIS A 20 -11.86 20.36 -16.30
C HIS A 20 -11.10 19.92 -15.05
N ILE A 21 -10.21 18.93 -15.15
CA ILE A 21 -9.38 18.47 -14.02
C ILE A 21 -8.53 19.63 -13.47
N VAL A 22 -7.88 20.40 -14.35
CA VAL A 22 -7.06 21.56 -13.93
C VAL A 22 -7.92 22.63 -13.26
N GLN A 23 -9.10 22.93 -13.81
CA GLN A 23 -10.03 23.89 -13.21
C GLN A 23 -10.56 23.43 -11.85
N LEU A 24 -10.85 22.13 -11.70
CA LEU A 24 -11.26 21.54 -10.43
C LEU A 24 -10.13 21.61 -9.40
N GLN A 25 -8.90 21.24 -9.77
CA GLN A 25 -7.74 21.32 -8.87
C GLN A 25 -7.52 22.74 -8.35
N GLN A 26 -7.64 23.74 -9.21
CA GLN A 26 -7.55 25.15 -8.83
C GLN A 26 -8.70 25.58 -7.92
N ALA A 27 -9.93 25.17 -8.24
CA ALA A 27 -11.10 25.48 -7.44
C ALA A 27 -11.04 24.84 -6.03
N LEU A 28 -10.59 23.58 -5.93
CA LEU A 28 -10.43 22.85 -4.68
C LEU A 28 -9.40 23.50 -3.75
N ALA A 29 -8.30 24.01 -4.32
CA ALA A 29 -7.27 24.70 -3.54
C ALA A 29 -7.79 25.98 -2.86
N GLY A 30 -8.87 26.58 -3.37
CA GLY A 30 -9.51 27.79 -2.84
C GLY A 30 -10.68 27.56 -1.90
N VAL A 31 -11.08 26.31 -1.61
CA VAL A 31 -12.22 26.03 -0.72
C VAL A 31 -11.87 26.41 0.73
N ASP A 32 -12.74 27.18 1.40
CA ASP A 32 -12.57 27.62 2.79
C ASP A 32 -12.86 26.49 3.79
N VAL A 33 -11.92 25.54 3.88
CA VAL A 33 -11.99 24.39 4.80
C VAL A 33 -12.16 24.83 6.27
N PRO A 34 -11.45 25.84 6.80
CA PRO A 34 -11.66 26.29 8.18
C PRO A 34 -13.10 26.71 8.48
N ARG A 35 -13.78 27.40 7.54
CA ARG A 35 -15.20 27.74 7.69
C ARG A 35 -16.10 26.52 7.67
N LEU A 36 -15.86 25.57 6.78
CA LEU A 36 -16.63 24.32 6.72
C LEU A 36 -16.50 23.49 8.01
N GLN A 37 -15.31 23.48 8.62
CA GLN A 37 -15.09 22.85 9.93
C GLN A 37 -15.89 23.55 11.04
N GLN A 38 -15.93 24.89 11.02
CA GLN A 38 -16.74 25.67 11.95
C GLN A 38 -18.24 25.36 11.77
N TRP A 39 -18.71 25.27 10.53
CA TRP A 39 -20.10 24.88 10.21
C TRP A 39 -20.43 23.51 10.76
N GLY A 40 -19.58 22.51 10.54
CA GLY A 40 -19.80 21.16 11.06
C GLY A 40 -19.94 21.11 12.58
N ARG A 41 -19.09 21.84 13.33
CA ARG A 41 -19.19 21.92 14.81
C ARG A 41 -20.49 22.57 15.26
N ARG A 42 -20.83 23.74 14.69
CA ARG A 42 -22.08 24.46 15.02
C ARG A 42 -23.32 23.65 14.65
N LEU A 43 -23.26 22.91 13.56
CA LEU A 43 -24.34 22.06 13.11
C LEU A 43 -24.52 20.87 14.06
N ALA A 44 -23.44 20.24 14.52
CA ALA A 44 -23.50 19.19 15.54
C ALA A 44 -24.14 19.68 16.85
N GLU A 45 -23.75 20.87 17.33
CA GLU A 45 -24.36 21.50 18.51
C GLU A 45 -25.86 21.72 18.31
N THR A 46 -26.25 22.27 17.17
CA THR A 46 -27.65 22.57 16.83
C THR A 46 -28.49 21.30 16.77
N LEU A 47 -28.01 20.28 16.05
CA LEU A 47 -28.74 19.02 15.87
C LEU A 47 -28.82 18.22 17.17
N SER A 48 -27.77 18.24 18.01
CA SER A 48 -27.79 17.61 19.34
C SER A 48 -28.74 18.27 20.33
N ALA A 49 -28.94 19.59 20.18
CA ALA A 49 -29.91 20.34 20.98
C ALA A 49 -31.37 20.14 20.53
N GLY A 50 -31.63 19.29 19.53
CA GLY A 50 -32.95 19.03 18.97
C GLY A 50 -33.36 19.99 17.85
N GLY A 51 -32.44 20.86 17.40
CA GLY A 51 -32.62 21.68 16.21
C GLY A 51 -32.53 20.86 14.92
N ARG A 52 -32.71 21.54 13.80
CA ARG A 52 -32.84 20.93 12.48
C ARG A 52 -31.98 21.62 11.43
N LEU A 53 -31.55 20.84 10.43
CA LEU A 53 -31.05 21.35 9.16
C LEU A 53 -32.13 21.33 8.08
N LEU A 54 -32.31 22.46 7.38
CA LEU A 54 -32.95 22.51 6.07
C LEU A 54 -31.88 22.72 4.99
N ALA A 55 -31.99 22.03 3.85
CA ALA A 55 -31.08 22.20 2.73
C ALA A 55 -31.83 22.37 1.40
N ALA A 56 -31.36 23.28 0.54
CA ALA A 56 -31.97 23.50 -0.77
C ALA A 56 -30.97 23.98 -1.84
N GLY A 57 -31.26 23.64 -3.08
CA GLY A 57 -30.51 24.03 -4.28
C GLY A 57 -31.30 23.63 -5.53
N ASN A 58 -30.82 24.04 -6.70
CA ASN A 58 -31.43 23.69 -7.99
C ASN A 58 -30.49 22.77 -8.80
N GLY A 59 -31.05 21.83 -9.57
CA GLY A 59 -30.25 20.96 -10.46
C GLY A 59 -29.22 20.12 -9.70
N GLY A 60 -27.95 20.16 -10.11
CA GLY A 60 -26.87 19.44 -9.40
C GLY A 60 -26.71 19.86 -7.93
N SER A 61 -26.94 21.14 -7.61
CA SER A 61 -26.95 21.61 -6.23
C SER A 61 -28.13 21.07 -5.41
N ALA A 62 -29.20 20.63 -6.07
CA ALA A 62 -30.27 19.89 -5.41
C ALA A 62 -29.75 18.49 -5.00
N ALA A 63 -29.07 17.78 -5.91
CA ALA A 63 -28.46 16.48 -5.60
C ALA A 63 -27.49 16.56 -4.41
N GLU A 64 -26.64 17.59 -4.34
CA GLU A 64 -25.74 17.83 -3.22
C GLU A 64 -26.49 18.14 -1.91
N ALA A 65 -27.56 18.93 -1.96
CA ALA A 65 -28.43 19.19 -0.80
C ALA A 65 -29.09 17.89 -0.29
N GLN A 66 -29.50 17.01 -1.20
CA GLN A 66 -30.06 15.70 -0.86
C GLN A 66 -28.99 14.76 -0.31
N HIS A 67 -27.77 14.79 -0.87
CA HIS A 67 -26.63 14.03 -0.36
C HIS A 67 -26.33 14.42 1.08
N LEU A 68 -26.16 15.73 1.36
CA LEU A 68 -25.93 16.26 2.69
C LEU A 68 -26.96 15.77 3.72
N THR A 69 -28.24 15.88 3.38
CA THR A 69 -29.32 15.49 4.30
C THR A 69 -29.41 13.97 4.48
N SER A 70 -29.09 13.18 3.44
CA SER A 70 -29.06 11.71 3.52
C SER A 70 -27.94 11.22 4.43
N GLU A 71 -26.76 11.82 4.36
CA GLU A 71 -25.63 11.51 5.24
C GLU A 71 -25.93 11.86 6.71
N LEU A 72 -26.67 12.95 6.95
CA LEU A 72 -27.06 13.38 8.29
C LEU A 72 -28.18 12.51 8.90
N VAL A 73 -29.16 12.09 8.10
CA VAL A 73 -30.24 11.20 8.56
C VAL A 73 -29.73 9.76 8.71
N GLY A 74 -28.89 9.30 7.79
CA GLY A 74 -28.18 8.03 7.86
C GLY A 74 -26.84 8.17 8.56
N ARG A 75 -25.77 7.74 7.87
CA ARG A 75 -24.39 7.82 8.35
C ARG A 75 -23.42 7.98 7.19
N LEU A 76 -22.31 8.68 7.44
CA LEU A 76 -21.20 8.84 6.49
C LEU A 76 -20.21 7.67 6.56
N ARG A 77 -19.74 7.32 7.76
CA ARG A 77 -18.78 6.22 7.96
C ARG A 77 -19.21 5.32 9.12
N ASP A 78 -19.15 5.87 10.32
CA ASP A 78 -19.45 5.15 11.55
C ASP A 78 -20.90 5.36 11.97
N ASP A 79 -21.44 4.41 12.73
CA ASP A 79 -22.84 4.41 13.12
C ASP A 79 -23.13 5.48 14.18
N ARG A 80 -24.23 6.23 14.01
CA ARG A 80 -24.69 7.22 15.00
C ARG A 80 -26.20 7.36 14.99
N GLU A 81 -26.70 8.04 16.02
CA GLU A 81 -28.11 8.45 16.07
C GLU A 81 -28.47 9.32 14.84
N PRO A 82 -29.66 9.10 14.25
CA PRO A 82 -30.11 9.85 13.10
C PRO A 82 -30.38 11.32 13.47
N LEU A 83 -29.93 12.25 12.62
CA LEU A 83 -30.09 13.69 12.85
C LEU A 83 -31.23 14.27 11.99
N SER A 84 -31.89 15.31 12.49
CA SER A 84 -33.02 15.96 11.82
C SER A 84 -32.57 16.86 10.67
N ALA A 85 -32.52 16.32 9.45
CA ALA A 85 -32.18 17.06 8.23
C ALA A 85 -33.21 16.84 7.11
N ILE A 86 -33.59 17.90 6.39
CA ILE A 86 -34.59 17.86 5.30
C ILE A 86 -34.07 18.56 4.05
N ALA A 87 -34.09 17.85 2.91
CA ALA A 87 -33.91 18.43 1.60
C ALA A 87 -35.24 18.97 1.06
N LEU A 88 -35.36 20.29 0.90
CA LEU A 88 -36.63 20.95 0.53
C LEU A 88 -37.10 20.65 -0.90
N HIS A 89 -36.24 20.05 -1.73
CA HIS A 89 -36.61 19.68 -3.10
C HIS A 89 -37.02 18.21 -3.23
N ALA A 90 -36.87 17.39 -2.19
CA ALA A 90 -37.08 15.94 -2.28
C ALA A 90 -38.57 15.55 -2.32
N GLU A 91 -39.45 16.35 -1.71
CA GLU A 91 -40.89 16.11 -1.74
C GLU A 91 -41.51 16.74 -2.99
N THR A 92 -41.68 15.89 -4.01
CA THR A 92 -42.10 16.35 -5.34
C THR A 92 -43.52 16.91 -5.38
N SER A 93 -44.42 16.45 -4.52
CA SER A 93 -45.80 16.94 -4.49
C SER A 93 -45.87 18.38 -3.97
N ALA A 94 -45.14 18.71 -2.90
CA ALA A 94 -45.05 20.04 -2.32
C ALA A 94 -44.37 21.01 -3.28
N LEU A 95 -43.25 20.60 -3.90
CA LEU A 95 -42.58 21.42 -4.91
C LEU A 95 -43.52 21.81 -6.06
N THR A 96 -44.23 20.84 -6.63
CA THR A 96 -45.10 21.05 -7.79
C THR A 96 -46.34 21.86 -7.43
N ALA A 97 -46.98 21.57 -6.30
CA ALA A 97 -48.13 22.34 -5.81
C ALA A 97 -47.76 23.79 -5.48
N ILE A 98 -46.66 24.01 -4.76
CA ILE A 98 -46.20 25.35 -4.41
C ILE A 98 -45.82 26.14 -5.66
N GLY A 99 -45.06 25.53 -6.57
CA GLY A 99 -44.65 26.17 -7.82
C GLY A 99 -45.85 26.57 -8.69
N ASN A 100 -46.89 25.74 -8.75
CA ASN A 100 -48.12 26.03 -9.49
C ASN A 100 -48.94 27.17 -8.86
N ASP A 101 -49.11 27.15 -7.54
CA ASP A 101 -50.06 28.04 -6.87
C ASP A 101 -49.47 29.40 -6.48
N TYR A 102 -48.15 29.46 -6.27
CA TYR A 102 -47.47 30.62 -5.69
C TYR A 102 -46.22 31.08 -6.45
N GLY A 103 -45.88 30.41 -7.55
CA GLY A 103 -44.67 30.68 -8.32
C GLY A 103 -43.48 29.85 -7.86
N TYR A 104 -42.59 29.53 -8.81
CA TYR A 104 -41.42 28.69 -8.56
C TYR A 104 -40.46 29.33 -7.53
N GLU A 105 -40.40 30.66 -7.48
CA GLU A 105 -39.65 31.44 -6.49
C GLU A 105 -40.09 31.19 -5.03
N GLU A 106 -41.32 30.74 -4.78
CA GLU A 106 -41.78 30.42 -3.42
C GLU A 106 -41.57 28.94 -3.04
N SER A 107 -41.07 28.10 -3.96
CA SER A 107 -40.96 26.64 -3.79
C SER A 107 -40.22 26.23 -2.52
N PHE A 108 -39.12 26.92 -2.20
CA PHE A 108 -38.35 26.65 -0.98
C PHE A 108 -38.79 27.54 0.19
N ALA A 109 -39.08 28.82 -0.06
CA ALA A 109 -39.43 29.79 0.98
C ALA A 109 -40.66 29.36 1.81
N ARG A 110 -41.69 28.80 1.16
CA ARG A 110 -42.88 28.28 1.87
C ARG A 110 -42.56 27.10 2.77
N GLN A 111 -41.69 26.21 2.32
CA GLN A 111 -41.26 25.06 3.11
C GLN A 111 -40.37 25.50 4.28
N VAL A 112 -39.50 26.49 4.09
CA VAL A 112 -38.74 27.12 5.17
C VAL A 112 -39.68 27.69 6.24
N ARG A 113 -40.71 28.45 5.86
CA ARG A 113 -41.69 28.99 6.82
C ARG A 113 -42.47 27.89 7.55
N ALA A 114 -42.77 26.78 6.87
CA ALA A 114 -43.51 25.67 7.46
C ALA A 114 -42.66 24.88 8.46
N HIS A 115 -41.41 24.57 8.10
CA HIS A 115 -40.56 23.61 8.81
C HIS A 115 -39.51 24.25 9.73
N GLY A 116 -39.07 25.47 9.43
CA GLY A 116 -38.01 26.16 10.16
C GLY A 116 -38.49 26.74 11.50
N ARG A 117 -37.61 26.71 12.49
CA ARG A 117 -37.80 27.31 13.81
C ARG A 117 -36.60 28.18 14.18
N PRO A 118 -36.76 29.14 15.11
CA PRO A 118 -35.63 29.91 15.62
C PRO A 118 -34.53 29.00 16.17
N GLY A 119 -33.29 29.22 15.73
CA GLY A 119 -32.13 28.39 16.08
C GLY A 119 -31.85 27.22 15.15
N ASP A 120 -32.73 26.89 14.21
CA ASP A 120 -32.42 25.93 13.13
C ASP A 120 -31.42 26.52 12.12
N VAL A 121 -30.86 25.66 11.28
CA VAL A 121 -29.91 26.04 10.22
C VAL A 121 -30.54 25.80 8.85
N LEU A 122 -30.38 26.76 7.93
CA LEU A 122 -30.63 26.60 6.50
C LEU A 122 -29.30 26.66 5.74
N ILE A 123 -28.98 25.61 4.97
CA ILE A 123 -27.86 25.61 4.02
C ILE A 123 -28.39 25.68 2.58
N LEU A 124 -27.95 26.68 1.83
CA LEU A 124 -28.34 26.92 0.44
C LEU A 124 -27.17 26.68 -0.52
N LEU A 125 -27.39 25.89 -1.57
CA LEU A 125 -26.38 25.55 -2.56
C LEU A 125 -26.78 26.16 -3.91
N SER A 126 -25.93 27.04 -4.45
CA SER A 126 -26.17 27.70 -5.73
C SER A 126 -24.89 28.17 -6.40
N THR A 127 -24.51 27.53 -7.50
CA THR A 127 -23.31 27.89 -8.28
C THR A 127 -23.30 29.34 -8.78
N SER A 128 -24.47 29.95 -9.03
CA SER A 128 -24.58 31.35 -9.47
C SER A 128 -24.86 32.35 -8.34
N GLY A 129 -25.32 31.87 -7.18
CA GLY A 129 -25.87 32.71 -6.11
C GLY A 129 -27.04 33.64 -6.49
N ARG A 130 -27.76 33.40 -7.61
CA ARG A 130 -28.77 34.33 -8.17
C ARG A 130 -30.17 33.75 -8.33
N SER A 131 -30.37 32.47 -8.00
CA SER A 131 -31.65 31.79 -8.22
C SER A 131 -32.75 32.40 -7.34
N PRO A 132 -33.86 32.94 -7.89
CA PRO A 132 -34.88 33.63 -7.10
C PRO A 132 -35.49 32.78 -5.99
N ASN A 133 -35.73 31.49 -6.25
CA ASN A 133 -36.27 30.55 -5.27
C ASN A 133 -35.33 30.28 -4.08
N VAL A 134 -34.02 30.35 -4.31
CA VAL A 134 -33.00 30.21 -3.27
C VAL A 134 -32.87 31.50 -2.47
N LEU A 135 -32.92 32.68 -3.13
CA LEU A 135 -32.90 33.98 -2.46
C LEU A 135 -34.10 34.17 -1.52
N ARG A 136 -35.32 33.86 -2.00
CA ARG A 136 -36.54 33.90 -1.17
C ARG A 136 -36.48 32.93 0.01
N ALA A 137 -35.79 31.80 -0.13
CA ALA A 137 -35.57 30.87 0.98
C ALA A 137 -34.67 31.46 2.07
N ALA A 138 -33.60 32.16 1.67
CA ALA A 138 -32.72 32.87 2.59
C ALA A 138 -33.47 33.96 3.37
N GLU A 139 -34.28 34.77 2.67
CA GLU A 139 -35.13 35.79 3.29
C GLU A 139 -36.10 35.17 4.31
N ALA A 140 -36.82 34.12 3.92
CA ALA A 140 -37.77 33.41 4.79
C ALA A 140 -37.10 32.80 6.03
N ALA A 141 -35.86 32.30 5.91
CA ALA A 141 -35.12 31.74 7.04
C ALA A 141 -34.71 32.81 8.05
N ARG A 142 -34.29 33.99 7.56
CA ARG A 142 -34.00 35.14 8.42
C ARG A 142 -35.24 35.63 9.18
N GLU A 143 -36.38 35.72 8.49
CA GLU A 143 -37.67 36.03 9.12
C GLU A 143 -38.04 35.01 10.22
N ALA A 144 -37.69 33.74 10.02
CA ALA A 144 -37.92 32.65 10.97
C ALA A 144 -36.89 32.56 12.11
N GLY A 145 -35.85 33.41 12.12
CA GLY A 145 -34.79 33.40 13.12
C GLY A 145 -33.82 32.21 13.01
N MET A 146 -33.67 31.65 11.81
CA MET A 146 -32.70 30.59 11.49
C MET A 146 -31.33 31.19 11.16
N ALA A 147 -30.27 30.41 11.37
CA ALA A 147 -28.96 30.71 10.78
C ALA A 147 -28.96 30.33 9.30
N VAL A 148 -28.49 31.23 8.43
CA VAL A 148 -28.50 31.03 6.97
C VAL A 148 -27.09 30.95 6.43
N TRP A 149 -26.73 29.80 5.88
CA TRP A 149 -25.42 29.53 5.30
C TRP A 149 -25.55 29.24 3.80
N ALA A 150 -24.53 29.58 3.00
CA ALA A 150 -24.54 29.25 1.57
C ALA A 150 -23.21 28.74 1.01
N LEU A 151 -23.31 27.70 0.17
CA LEU A 151 -22.26 27.31 -0.76
C LEU A 151 -22.57 27.94 -2.12
N THR A 152 -21.68 28.81 -2.61
CA THR A 152 -21.87 29.51 -3.88
C THR A 152 -20.70 29.32 -4.84
N GLY A 153 -20.88 29.68 -6.10
CA GLY A 153 -19.75 30.02 -6.97
C GLY A 153 -19.17 31.40 -6.62
N PRO A 154 -18.43 32.03 -7.54
CA PRO A 154 -17.68 33.24 -7.26
C PRO A 154 -18.51 34.38 -6.68
N GLY A 155 -17.93 35.11 -5.73
CA GLY A 155 -18.49 36.34 -5.18
C GLY A 155 -18.07 37.59 -5.99
N PRO A 156 -18.72 38.74 -5.79
CA PRO A 156 -19.94 38.94 -5.01
C PRO A 156 -21.20 38.44 -5.74
N ASN A 157 -22.19 37.95 -4.98
CA ASN A 157 -23.48 37.54 -5.50
C ASN A 157 -24.61 37.79 -4.47
N PRO A 158 -25.88 37.92 -4.92
CA PRO A 158 -26.99 38.29 -4.02
C PRO A 158 -27.24 37.32 -2.88
N LEU A 159 -27.04 36.01 -3.11
CA LEU A 159 -27.21 35.01 -2.06
C LEU A 159 -26.17 35.20 -0.95
N ALA A 160 -24.92 35.49 -1.32
CA ALA A 160 -23.86 35.72 -0.36
C ALA A 160 -24.13 36.93 0.54
N GLU A 161 -24.82 37.97 0.04
CA GLU A 161 -25.20 39.16 0.81
C GLU A 161 -26.36 38.89 1.78
N LEU A 162 -27.22 37.91 1.46
CA LEU A 162 -28.37 37.55 2.29
C LEU A 162 -28.00 36.58 3.43
N CYS A 163 -26.97 35.77 3.27
CA CYS A 163 -26.57 34.76 4.25
C CYS A 163 -25.69 35.32 5.38
N ASP A 164 -25.75 34.68 6.54
CA ASP A 164 -24.89 34.99 7.68
C ASP A 164 -23.44 34.55 7.42
N GLU A 165 -23.28 33.42 6.74
CA GLU A 165 -21.98 32.87 6.35
C GLU A 165 -22.01 32.24 4.96
N VAL A 166 -20.87 32.31 4.26
CA VAL A 166 -20.75 31.86 2.88
C VAL A 166 -19.40 31.19 2.66
N VAL A 167 -19.41 30.11 1.88
CA VAL A 167 -18.21 29.55 1.24
C VAL A 167 -18.41 29.67 -0.27
N ALA A 168 -17.66 30.60 -0.88
CA ALA A 168 -17.68 30.85 -2.31
C ALA A 168 -16.52 30.11 -2.99
N VAL A 169 -16.82 29.36 -4.04
CA VAL A 169 -15.82 28.66 -4.85
C VAL A 169 -15.44 29.54 -6.03
N GLU A 170 -14.18 29.97 -6.07
CA GLU A 170 -13.63 30.83 -7.12
C GLU A 170 -13.34 30.02 -8.40
N SER A 171 -14.39 29.73 -9.16
CA SER A 171 -14.28 29.12 -10.49
C SER A 171 -15.37 29.59 -11.44
N ALA A 172 -15.00 29.82 -12.70
CA ALA A 172 -15.95 30.14 -13.77
C ALA A 172 -16.69 28.88 -14.28
N ALA A 173 -16.18 27.68 -13.98
CA ALA A 173 -16.76 26.42 -14.42
C ALA A 173 -17.81 25.92 -13.41
N THR A 174 -19.08 25.89 -13.82
CA THR A 174 -20.19 25.45 -12.96
C THR A 174 -20.00 24.02 -12.44
N ALA A 175 -19.47 23.12 -13.26
CA ALA A 175 -19.19 21.73 -12.86
C ALA A 175 -18.14 21.66 -11.75
N ALA A 176 -17.05 22.42 -11.86
CA ALA A 176 -16.02 22.47 -10.82
C ALA A 176 -16.56 23.07 -9.50
N VAL A 177 -17.44 24.07 -9.57
CA VAL A 177 -18.12 24.62 -8.39
C VAL A 177 -18.98 23.55 -7.70
N GLN A 178 -19.74 22.77 -8.46
CA GLN A 178 -20.58 21.67 -7.94
C GLN A 178 -19.74 20.57 -7.28
N GLU A 179 -18.67 20.15 -7.94
CA GLU A 179 -17.74 19.15 -7.38
C GLU A 179 -17.10 19.66 -6.07
N CYS A 180 -16.73 20.94 -5.99
CA CYS A 180 -16.28 21.55 -4.74
C CYS A 180 -17.39 21.63 -3.67
N HIS A 181 -18.64 21.87 -4.05
CA HIS A 181 -19.78 21.84 -3.12
C HIS A 181 -20.00 20.44 -2.55
N LEU A 182 -19.86 19.39 -3.36
CA LEU A 182 -19.90 18.00 -2.89
C LEU A 182 -18.78 17.71 -1.88
N VAL A 183 -17.55 18.16 -2.15
CA VAL A 183 -16.43 18.06 -1.19
C VAL A 183 -16.76 18.80 0.10
N ALA A 184 -17.33 20.01 0.01
CA ALA A 184 -17.74 20.78 1.17
C ALA A 184 -18.81 20.06 2.01
N VAL A 185 -19.79 19.41 1.37
CA VAL A 185 -20.79 18.56 2.03
C VAL A 185 -20.13 17.44 2.84
N HIS A 186 -19.16 16.72 2.26
CA HIS A 186 -18.45 15.66 2.98
C HIS A 186 -17.63 16.19 4.15
N ILE A 187 -16.99 17.35 4.01
CA ILE A 187 -16.25 18.01 5.11
C ILE A 187 -17.19 18.37 6.25
N ILE A 188 -18.35 18.97 5.95
CA ILE A 188 -19.37 19.33 6.96
C ILE A 188 -19.83 18.07 7.71
N CYS A 189 -20.23 17.02 7.00
CA CYS A 189 -20.68 15.76 7.62
C CYS A 189 -19.60 15.13 8.50
N ALA A 190 -18.37 15.05 8.01
CA ALA A 190 -17.25 14.51 8.80
C ALA A 190 -16.99 15.33 10.07
N CYS A 191 -17.10 16.65 9.98
CA CYS A 191 -16.94 17.54 11.13
C CYS A 191 -18.10 17.45 12.12
N VAL A 192 -19.33 17.16 11.66
CA VAL A 192 -20.46 16.83 12.52
C VAL A 192 -20.16 15.54 13.30
N ASP A 193 -19.76 14.46 12.61
CA ASP A 193 -19.47 13.18 13.24
C ASP A 193 -18.35 13.27 14.28
N ILE A 194 -17.29 14.04 13.98
CA ILE A 194 -16.20 14.34 14.91
C ILE A 194 -16.72 15.10 16.14
N ALA A 195 -17.52 16.14 15.94
CA ALA A 195 -18.03 16.95 17.04
C ALA A 195 -18.99 16.17 17.95
N LEU A 196 -19.69 15.17 17.41
CA LEU A 196 -20.55 14.25 18.16
C LEU A 196 -19.78 13.11 18.85
N GLY A 197 -18.46 13.01 18.65
CA GLY A 197 -17.63 11.95 19.21
C GLY A 197 -17.88 10.57 18.58
N VAL A 198 -18.54 10.54 17.42
CA VAL A 198 -18.81 9.32 16.62
C VAL A 198 -17.55 8.90 15.87
N CYS A 199 -16.74 9.88 15.48
CA CYS A 199 -15.38 9.70 15.01
C CYS A 199 -14.43 10.34 16.05
N PRO A 200 -13.30 9.72 16.43
CA PRO A 200 -12.32 10.39 17.28
C PRO A 200 -11.91 11.72 16.62
N PRO A 201 -11.68 12.80 17.40
CA PRO A 201 -11.27 14.08 16.84
C PRO A 201 -10.07 13.87 15.95
N ALA A 202 -10.13 14.44 14.74
CA ALA A 202 -9.10 14.35 13.73
C ALA A 202 -7.72 14.45 14.38
N ALA A 203 -6.97 13.36 14.27
CA ALA A 203 -5.55 13.35 14.58
C ALA A 203 -4.93 14.56 13.86
N GLU A 204 -4.19 15.35 14.63
CA GLU A 204 -3.45 16.50 14.12
C GLU A 204 -2.60 16.11 12.90
N ASP A 205 -2.60 17.02 11.92
CA ASP A 205 -1.76 17.09 10.72
C ASP A 205 -2.08 16.11 9.55
N THR A 206 -2.70 16.68 8.52
CA THR A 206 -2.90 16.09 7.19
C THR A 206 -1.57 15.81 6.50
N THR A 207 -1.04 14.62 6.75
CA THR A 207 -0.12 13.89 5.85
C THR A 207 -0.75 12.59 5.32
N ALA A 208 -2.05 12.41 5.57
CA ALA A 208 -2.80 11.16 5.40
C ALA A 208 -3.20 10.81 3.95
N ASP A 209 -2.24 10.90 3.03
CA ASP A 209 -2.11 9.86 2.00
C ASP A 209 -0.81 9.06 2.19
N ARG A 210 -0.15 9.22 3.35
CA ARG A 210 0.98 8.39 3.75
C ARG A 210 0.55 7.42 4.85
N PRO A 211 0.72 6.10 4.65
CA PRO A 211 0.52 5.14 5.73
C PRO A 211 1.36 5.55 6.93
N ALA A 212 0.80 5.45 8.14
CA ALA A 212 1.48 5.85 9.38
C ALA A 212 2.90 5.24 9.42
N PRO A 213 3.92 6.01 9.84
CA PRO A 213 5.31 5.65 9.63
C PRO A 213 5.68 4.36 10.37
N LEU A 214 6.62 3.61 9.80
CA LEU A 214 7.34 2.59 10.55
C LEU A 214 8.43 3.26 11.36
N VAL A 215 8.64 2.79 12.58
CA VAL A 215 9.77 3.24 13.40
C VAL A 215 10.77 2.10 13.53
N VAL A 216 12.03 2.35 13.21
CA VAL A 216 13.13 1.43 13.49
C VAL A 216 13.92 1.99 14.66
N VAL A 217 14.23 1.16 15.65
CA VAL A 217 15.05 1.53 16.82
C VAL A 217 16.21 0.57 16.90
N GLY A 218 17.45 1.07 16.95
CA GLY A 218 18.58 0.16 17.10
C GLY A 218 19.93 0.74 16.74
N ASP A 219 20.95 -0.10 16.80
CA ASP A 219 22.33 0.35 16.60
C ASP A 219 22.70 0.40 15.12
N THR A 220 23.09 1.59 14.66
CA THR A 220 23.62 1.80 13.33
C THR A 220 25.14 1.66 13.29
N LEU A 221 25.65 1.18 12.15
CA LEU A 221 27.07 1.16 11.82
C LEU A 221 27.26 1.49 10.34
N LEU A 222 28.47 1.90 9.96
CA LEU A 222 28.84 2.14 8.57
C LEU A 222 29.49 0.87 8.00
N ASP A 223 28.84 0.23 7.03
CA ASP A 223 29.42 -0.87 6.27
C ASP A 223 30.23 -0.28 5.09
N ARG A 224 31.45 -0.77 4.87
CA ARG A 224 32.29 -0.42 3.71
C ARG A 224 32.70 -1.68 2.96
N ASP A 225 32.24 -1.82 1.72
CA ASP A 225 32.69 -2.88 0.81
C ASP A 225 33.85 -2.34 -0.04
N LEU A 226 35.06 -2.86 0.19
CA LEU A 226 36.29 -2.55 -0.55
C LEU A 226 36.46 -3.62 -1.64
N VAL A 227 36.13 -3.27 -2.88
CA VAL A 227 36.11 -4.21 -4.01
C VAL A 227 37.31 -3.94 -4.90
N GLY A 228 38.14 -4.96 -5.13
CA GLY A 228 39.30 -4.87 -6.02
C GLY A 228 39.72 -6.23 -6.58
N THR A 229 40.84 -6.25 -7.28
CA THR A 229 41.41 -7.46 -7.90
C THR A 229 42.62 -7.95 -7.13
N VAL A 230 42.84 -9.26 -7.13
CA VAL A 230 44.04 -9.89 -6.54
C VAL A 230 44.81 -10.59 -7.64
N GLU A 231 45.94 -10.00 -8.03
CA GLU A 231 46.81 -10.56 -9.08
C GLU A 231 48.15 -11.07 -8.54
N ARG A 232 48.56 -10.60 -7.35
CA ARG A 232 49.85 -10.97 -6.75
C ARG A 232 49.78 -11.13 -5.23
N LEU A 233 50.79 -11.80 -4.68
CA LEU A 233 51.11 -11.75 -3.26
C LEU A 233 52.10 -10.61 -2.97
N SER A 234 52.08 -10.11 -1.73
CA SER A 234 53.02 -9.08 -1.29
C SER A 234 54.45 -9.63 -1.22
N PRO A 235 55.48 -8.86 -1.63
CA PRO A 235 56.88 -9.24 -1.44
C PRO A 235 57.34 -9.14 0.03
N GLU A 236 56.57 -8.45 0.89
CA GLU A 236 56.90 -8.21 2.30
C GLU A 236 56.32 -9.27 3.26
N ALA A 237 55.23 -9.93 2.86
CA ALA A 237 54.56 -10.98 3.62
C ALA A 237 53.72 -11.86 2.68
N PRO A 238 53.45 -13.15 3.02
CA PRO A 238 52.65 -14.06 2.19
C PRO A 238 51.14 -13.74 2.28
N VAL A 239 50.77 -12.52 1.90
CA VAL A 239 49.40 -12.00 1.92
C VAL A 239 48.99 -11.51 0.53
N PRO A 240 47.72 -11.71 0.13
CA PRO A 240 47.20 -11.12 -1.10
C PRO A 240 47.30 -9.60 -1.11
N VAL A 241 47.71 -9.02 -2.24
CA VAL A 241 47.58 -7.57 -2.48
C VAL A 241 46.30 -7.34 -3.26
N VAL A 242 45.46 -6.41 -2.78
CA VAL A 242 44.24 -5.99 -3.46
C VAL A 242 44.53 -4.67 -4.16
N ASP A 243 44.51 -4.68 -5.48
CA ASP A 243 44.72 -3.51 -6.32
C ASP A 243 43.37 -2.93 -6.81
N GLU A 244 43.41 -1.69 -7.32
CA GLU A 244 42.24 -0.97 -7.90
C GLU A 244 41.01 -0.89 -6.99
N VAL A 245 41.24 -0.75 -5.68
CA VAL A 245 40.19 -0.78 -4.66
C VAL A 245 39.16 0.33 -4.86
N ARG A 246 37.92 -0.05 -5.11
CA ARG A 246 36.74 0.81 -5.03
C ARG A 246 36.07 0.64 -3.67
N VAL A 247 35.65 1.75 -3.07
CA VAL A 247 35.00 1.75 -1.76
C VAL A 247 33.53 2.07 -1.93
N HIS A 248 32.67 1.14 -1.50
CA HIS A 248 31.22 1.30 -1.47
C HIS A 248 30.76 1.37 -0.02
N ALA A 249 30.30 2.53 0.41
CA ALA A 249 29.76 2.73 1.76
C ALA A 249 28.24 2.54 1.78
N ARG A 250 27.73 1.91 2.84
CA ARG A 250 26.28 1.72 3.04
C ARG A 250 25.90 1.70 4.52
N PRO A 251 24.65 2.05 4.87
CA PRO A 251 24.15 1.85 6.22
C PRO A 251 24.15 0.35 6.58
N GLY A 252 24.65 0.03 7.76
CA GLY A 252 24.62 -1.29 8.37
C GLY A 252 23.84 -1.30 9.68
N GLY A 253 23.57 -2.50 10.20
CA GLY A 253 22.81 -2.67 11.44
C GLY A 253 21.36 -2.21 11.28
N ALA A 254 20.84 -1.52 12.30
CA ALA A 254 19.51 -0.91 12.24
C ALA A 254 19.34 0.06 11.06
N GLY A 255 20.43 0.62 10.54
CA GLY A 255 20.42 1.47 9.35
C GLY A 255 20.07 0.70 8.09
N LEU A 256 20.58 -0.54 7.95
CA LEU A 256 20.19 -1.42 6.85
C LEU A 256 18.72 -1.82 6.96
N ALA A 257 18.28 -2.20 8.17
CA ALA A 257 16.89 -2.56 8.42
C ALA A 257 15.93 -1.40 8.07
N ALA A 258 16.27 -0.16 8.44
CA ALA A 258 15.48 1.03 8.09
C ALA A 258 15.44 1.29 6.58
N VAL A 259 16.57 1.15 5.88
CA VAL A 259 16.62 1.27 4.42
C VAL A 259 15.76 0.21 3.75
N LEU A 260 15.80 -1.03 4.24
CA LEU A 260 14.97 -2.12 3.71
C LEU A 260 13.48 -1.88 3.94
N ALA A 261 13.10 -1.37 5.12
CA ALA A 261 11.72 -1.00 5.42
C ALA A 261 11.21 0.16 4.54
N ALA A 262 12.07 1.10 4.15
CA ALA A 262 11.70 2.28 3.36
C ALA A 262 11.49 2.01 1.85
N ARG A 263 11.92 0.84 1.34
CA ARG A 263 11.94 0.53 -0.09
C ARG A 263 10.58 0.45 -0.77
N GLU A 264 9.51 0.21 -0.01
CA GLU A 264 8.14 0.09 -0.53
C GLU A 264 7.32 1.38 -0.37
N GLY A 265 7.98 2.53 -0.18
CA GLY A 265 7.35 3.86 -0.21
C GLY A 265 6.68 4.30 1.10
N ARG A 266 6.64 3.44 2.12
CA ARG A 266 6.17 3.81 3.47
C ARG A 266 7.21 4.69 4.18
N PRO A 267 6.79 5.80 4.82
CA PRO A 267 7.72 6.61 5.62
C PRO A 267 8.35 5.79 6.75
N VAL A 268 9.66 5.95 6.93
CA VAL A 268 10.41 5.28 7.99
C VAL A 268 11.19 6.29 8.80
N THR A 269 11.04 6.23 10.12
CA THR A 269 11.86 6.98 11.07
C THR A 269 12.78 6.03 11.83
N LEU A 270 14.08 6.28 11.79
CA LEU A 270 15.11 5.54 12.51
C LEU A 270 15.53 6.30 13.78
N VAL A 271 15.30 5.71 14.94
CA VAL A 271 15.84 6.15 16.22
C VAL A 271 17.18 5.45 16.44
N THR A 272 18.27 6.22 16.39
CA THR A 272 19.64 5.71 16.53
C THR A 272 20.56 6.75 17.18
N ALA A 273 21.82 6.42 17.40
CA ALA A 273 22.86 7.35 17.83
C ALA A 273 23.94 7.46 16.74
N LEU A 274 24.19 8.68 16.27
CA LEU A 274 25.22 9.00 15.28
C LEU A 274 26.34 9.83 15.91
N SER A 275 27.58 9.63 15.45
CA SER A 275 28.72 10.45 15.87
C SER A 275 28.87 11.69 14.98
N GLY A 276 29.44 12.76 15.53
CA GLY A 276 29.80 13.97 14.78
C GLY A 276 31.04 13.83 13.88
N ASP A 277 31.68 12.66 13.87
CA ASP A 277 32.87 12.38 13.06
C ASP A 277 32.57 12.33 11.54
N ARG A 278 33.59 12.04 10.73
CA ARG A 278 33.44 11.97 9.27
C ARG A 278 32.48 10.85 8.87
N ASP A 279 32.65 9.68 9.47
CA ASP A 279 31.93 8.46 9.10
C ASP A 279 30.45 8.53 9.55
N GLY A 280 30.16 9.20 10.66
CA GLY A 280 28.81 9.45 11.17
C GLY A 280 28.04 10.45 10.30
N ARG A 281 28.71 11.49 9.81
CA ARG A 281 28.13 12.41 8.80
C ARG A 281 27.87 11.72 7.46
N GLU A 282 28.78 10.85 7.03
CA GLU A 282 28.57 10.01 5.84
C GLU A 282 27.37 9.08 6.01
N LEU A 283 27.28 8.38 7.14
CA LEU A 283 26.15 7.52 7.49
C LEU A 283 24.81 8.27 7.53
N ALA A 284 24.77 9.45 8.15
CA ALA A 284 23.59 10.32 8.15
C ALA A 284 23.16 10.71 6.73
N THR A 285 24.12 10.99 5.86
CA THR A 285 23.87 11.35 4.46
C THR A 285 23.31 10.16 3.69
N LEU A 286 23.88 8.96 3.87
CA LEU A 286 23.40 7.74 3.24
C LEU A 286 21.97 7.39 3.67
N LEU A 287 21.64 7.51 4.96
CA LEU A 287 20.29 7.26 5.48
C LEU A 287 19.26 8.24 4.90
N ARG A 288 19.56 9.54 4.94
CA ARG A 288 18.68 10.58 4.36
C ARG A 288 18.55 10.45 2.85
N GLY A 289 19.60 10.03 2.15
CA GLY A 289 19.56 9.76 0.70
C GLY A 289 18.61 8.62 0.33
N GLN A 290 18.37 7.68 1.23
CA GLN A 290 17.35 6.64 1.10
C GLN A 290 15.97 7.08 1.62
N GLY A 291 15.86 8.34 2.06
CA GLY A 291 14.72 8.99 2.70
C GLY A 291 14.21 8.28 3.94
N VAL A 292 15.15 7.84 4.78
CA VAL A 292 14.92 7.49 6.17
C VAL A 292 15.06 8.76 7.01
N ASP A 293 14.03 9.11 7.77
CA ASP A 293 14.10 10.18 8.77
C ASP A 293 14.89 9.69 9.99
N VAL A 294 15.75 10.53 10.57
CA VAL A 294 16.64 10.12 11.66
C VAL A 294 16.37 10.92 12.91
N ILE A 295 16.04 10.21 14.00
CA ILE A 295 16.06 10.73 15.37
C ILE A 295 17.39 10.34 15.98
N ASP A 296 18.28 11.32 16.12
CA ASP A 296 19.64 11.12 16.61
C ASP A 296 19.73 11.35 18.13
N LEU A 297 20.20 10.33 18.86
CA LEU A 297 20.48 10.35 20.30
C LEU A 297 21.91 10.84 20.62
N GLY A 298 22.74 11.04 19.58
CA GLY A 298 24.10 11.54 19.65
C GLY A 298 25.07 10.58 20.32
N LEU A 299 25.93 9.94 19.53
CA LEU A 299 26.95 9.00 20.00
C LEU A 299 28.20 9.74 20.50
N ALA A 300 28.63 9.49 21.74
CA ALA A 300 29.83 10.11 22.32
C ALA A 300 31.15 9.58 21.74
N GLY A 301 31.19 8.34 21.25
CA GLY A 301 32.36 7.71 20.63
C GLY A 301 32.38 7.80 19.08
N PRO A 302 33.46 7.33 18.43
CA PRO A 302 33.51 7.22 16.97
C PRO A 302 32.47 6.26 16.41
N THR A 303 32.03 6.58 15.19
CA THR A 303 31.10 5.78 14.41
C THR A 303 31.65 4.37 14.21
N PRO A 304 30.88 3.32 14.52
CA PRO A 304 31.33 1.96 14.26
C PRO A 304 31.41 1.68 12.76
N VAL A 305 32.56 1.20 12.29
CA VAL A 305 32.79 0.89 10.88
C VAL A 305 33.12 -0.59 10.71
N LYS A 306 32.45 -1.23 9.75
CA LYS A 306 32.70 -2.61 9.36
C LYS A 306 33.09 -2.65 7.89
N SER A 307 34.38 -2.88 7.66
CA SER A 307 34.95 -2.91 6.33
C SER A 307 35.13 -4.34 5.85
N ARG A 308 34.71 -4.64 4.62
CA ARG A 308 34.82 -5.95 4.00
C ARG A 308 35.62 -5.83 2.72
N VAL A 309 36.71 -6.58 2.63
CA VAL A 309 37.57 -6.61 1.44
C VAL A 309 37.12 -7.75 0.53
N ARG A 310 36.80 -7.47 -0.73
CA ARG A 310 36.23 -8.41 -1.69
C ARG A 310 36.98 -8.42 -3.02
N THR A 311 37.01 -9.59 -3.66
CA THR A 311 37.52 -9.81 -5.02
C THR A 311 36.70 -10.90 -5.72
N ASP A 312 36.37 -10.72 -7.00
CA ASP A 312 35.57 -11.67 -7.81
C ASP A 312 34.35 -12.25 -7.07
N GLY A 313 33.59 -11.39 -6.40
CA GLY A 313 32.39 -11.78 -5.64
C GLY A 313 32.66 -12.50 -4.32
N ARG A 314 33.90 -12.75 -3.92
CA ARG A 314 34.30 -13.43 -2.67
C ARG A 314 34.84 -12.44 -1.64
N SER A 315 34.55 -12.68 -0.37
CA SER A 315 35.13 -11.90 0.74
C SER A 315 36.46 -12.50 1.17
N LEU A 316 37.50 -11.66 1.27
CA LEU A 316 38.84 -12.05 1.72
C LEU A 316 39.02 -11.83 3.22
N LEU A 317 38.62 -10.65 3.69
CA LEU A 317 38.84 -10.17 5.06
C LEU A 317 37.69 -9.27 5.50
N MET A 318 37.44 -9.27 6.80
CA MET A 318 36.56 -8.31 7.46
C MET A 318 37.31 -7.60 8.58
N LEU A 319 37.25 -6.28 8.57
CA LEU A 319 37.81 -5.39 9.58
C LEU A 319 36.66 -4.74 10.35
N SER A 320 36.76 -4.72 11.68
CA SER A 320 35.80 -4.04 12.53
C SER A 320 36.53 -2.98 13.34
N GLN A 321 36.18 -1.72 13.13
CA GLN A 321 36.63 -0.59 13.93
C GLN A 321 35.47 -0.20 14.85
N ALA A 322 35.53 -0.62 16.11
CA ALA A 322 34.55 -0.27 17.13
C ALA A 322 35.22 0.55 18.23
N SER A 323 34.58 1.63 18.68
CA SER A 323 35.12 2.49 19.74
C SER A 323 35.04 1.89 21.14
N ALA A 324 33.99 1.10 21.42
CA ALA A 324 33.66 0.53 22.72
C ALA A 324 32.59 -0.55 22.52
N ASP A 325 32.45 -1.47 23.48
CA ASP A 325 31.39 -2.48 23.49
C ASP A 325 30.01 -1.88 23.79
N ARG A 326 29.95 -0.75 24.50
CA ARG A 326 28.73 -0.03 24.84
C ARG A 326 28.83 1.43 24.39
N SER A 327 27.78 1.92 23.76
CA SER A 327 27.63 3.31 23.34
C SER A 327 27.09 4.15 24.49
N GLU A 328 27.68 5.32 24.70
CA GLU A 328 27.10 6.37 25.54
C GLU A 328 26.39 7.39 24.65
N PHE A 329 25.18 7.78 25.07
CA PHE A 329 24.33 8.73 24.35
C PHE A 329 24.35 10.10 25.03
N SER A 330 24.42 11.14 24.22
CA SER A 330 24.53 12.53 24.68
C SER A 330 23.19 13.22 24.81
N ARG A 331 22.10 12.60 24.32
CA ARG A 331 20.76 13.19 24.27
C ARG A 331 19.66 12.17 24.54
N SER A 332 18.66 12.60 25.30
CA SER A 332 17.38 11.90 25.48
C SER A 332 16.32 12.33 24.44
N LEU A 333 15.30 11.49 24.26
CA LEU A 333 14.18 11.82 23.37
C LEU A 333 13.41 13.06 23.88
N THR A 334 12.94 13.88 22.95
CA THR A 334 11.94 14.94 23.22
C THR A 334 10.53 14.37 23.24
N GLU A 335 9.57 15.12 23.75
CA GLU A 335 8.17 14.66 23.80
C GLU A 335 7.56 14.41 22.41
N ARG A 336 7.96 15.22 21.42
CA ARG A 336 7.57 15.03 20.02
C ARG A 336 8.11 13.70 19.48
N GLU A 337 9.36 13.37 19.77
CA GLU A 337 9.99 12.12 19.31
C GLU A 337 9.39 10.89 20.02
N ARG A 338 9.07 10.99 21.31
CA ARG A 338 8.31 9.95 22.02
C ARG A 338 6.95 9.73 21.38
N SER A 339 6.26 10.81 21.02
CA SER A 339 4.98 10.74 20.31
C SER A 339 5.12 10.08 18.94
N THR A 340 6.21 10.34 18.20
CA THR A 340 6.49 9.65 16.93
C THR A 340 6.60 8.14 17.11
N VAL A 341 7.33 7.67 18.13
CA VAL A 341 7.45 6.22 18.42
C VAL A 341 6.08 5.63 18.80
N LEU A 342 5.30 6.33 19.62
CA LEU A 342 3.98 5.87 20.08
C LEU A 342 2.88 5.94 19.01
N GLY A 343 3.07 6.75 17.97
CA GLY A 343 2.17 6.89 16.82
C GLY A 343 2.60 6.03 15.61
N ALA A 344 3.64 5.22 15.75
CA ALA A 344 4.11 4.34 14.69
C ALA A 344 3.08 3.26 14.36
N ALA A 345 2.97 2.91 13.08
CA ALA A 345 2.12 1.79 12.65
C ALA A 345 2.66 0.44 13.12
N ALA A 346 3.98 0.32 13.18
CA ALA A 346 4.70 -0.77 13.84
C ALA A 346 6.12 -0.29 14.18
N VAL A 347 6.76 -0.97 15.13
CA VAL A 347 8.15 -0.70 15.52
C VAL A 347 9.01 -1.92 15.26
N LEU A 348 10.15 -1.72 14.61
CA LEU A 348 11.22 -2.72 14.51
C LEU A 348 12.35 -2.34 15.47
N VAL A 349 12.65 -3.20 16.43
CA VAL A 349 13.85 -3.09 17.25
C VAL A 349 14.93 -3.98 16.63
N SER A 350 15.98 -3.35 16.10
CA SER A 350 17.13 -4.03 15.46
C SER A 350 18.35 -3.88 16.37
N ASP A 351 18.48 -4.81 17.31
CA ASP A 351 19.51 -4.76 18.35
C ASP A 351 20.81 -5.35 17.80
N TYR A 352 21.93 -4.65 17.95
CA TYR A 352 23.26 -5.13 17.56
C TYR A 352 24.23 -5.18 18.75
N GLY A 353 23.69 -5.06 19.97
CA GLY A 353 24.41 -5.12 21.23
C GLY A 353 25.35 -3.94 21.44
N ARG A 354 24.96 -2.72 21.02
CA ARG A 354 25.71 -1.49 21.32
C ARG A 354 25.00 -0.55 22.29
N GLY A 355 23.82 -0.91 22.78
CA GLY A 355 23.22 -0.29 23.96
C GLY A 355 21.95 0.53 23.71
N ILE A 356 21.55 0.79 22.46
CA ILE A 356 20.31 1.56 22.19
C ILE A 356 19.08 0.82 22.72
N ALA A 357 18.99 -0.50 22.49
CA ALA A 357 17.88 -1.31 22.98
C ALA A 357 17.92 -1.59 24.50
N GLU A 358 19.04 -1.25 25.16
CA GLU A 358 19.22 -1.35 26.62
C GLU A 358 18.83 -0.06 27.35
N ASP A 359 18.72 1.06 26.65
CA ASP A 359 18.40 2.36 27.24
C ASP A 359 17.05 2.30 28.02
N PRO A 360 17.03 2.62 29.33
CA PRO A 360 15.83 2.47 30.15
C PRO A 360 14.63 3.28 29.67
N GLU A 361 14.87 4.47 29.12
CA GLU A 361 13.81 5.35 28.62
C GLU A 361 13.18 4.76 27.36
N LEU A 362 14.00 4.33 26.40
CA LEU A 362 13.54 3.64 25.19
C LEU A 362 12.83 2.34 25.52
N ARG A 363 13.32 1.54 26.47
CA ARG A 363 12.66 0.28 26.85
C ARG A 363 11.25 0.52 27.39
N ALA A 364 11.08 1.49 28.28
CA ALA A 364 9.76 1.86 28.80
C ALA A 364 8.83 2.38 27.68
N LEU A 365 9.37 3.12 26.71
CA LEU A 365 8.63 3.60 25.54
C LEU A 365 8.20 2.45 24.62
N LEU A 366 9.08 1.48 24.37
CA LEU A 366 8.82 0.30 23.54
C LEU A 366 7.79 -0.63 24.18
N GLU A 367 7.79 -0.80 25.50
CA GLU A 367 6.72 -1.52 26.22
C GLU A 367 5.36 -0.85 26.02
N ARG A 368 5.30 0.49 26.09
CA ARG A 368 4.07 1.24 25.82
C ARG A 368 3.65 1.15 24.35
N ALA A 369 4.59 1.15 23.42
CA ALA A 369 4.33 0.98 21.99
C ALA A 369 3.78 -0.42 21.70
N ALA A 370 4.32 -1.47 22.33
CA ALA A 370 3.86 -2.85 22.18
C ALA A 370 2.39 -3.07 22.59
N ALA A 371 1.86 -2.21 23.46
CA ALA A 371 0.44 -2.22 23.82
C ALA A 371 -0.47 -1.54 22.78
N ARG A 372 0.10 -0.84 21.78
CA ARG A 372 -0.63 -0.01 20.79
C ARG A 372 -0.46 -0.52 19.36
N CYS A 373 0.73 -0.97 19.00
CA CYS A 373 1.07 -1.43 17.67
C CYS A 373 2.00 -2.65 17.71
N PRO A 374 2.14 -3.39 16.59
CA PRO A 374 3.09 -4.49 16.50
C PRO A 374 4.53 -4.01 16.74
N VAL A 375 5.19 -4.60 17.73
CA VAL A 375 6.64 -4.47 17.91
C VAL A 375 7.30 -5.77 17.47
N VAL A 376 8.20 -5.69 16.50
CA VAL A 376 9.09 -6.78 16.09
C VAL A 376 10.47 -6.55 16.69
N TRP A 377 11.07 -7.57 17.27
CA TRP A 377 12.37 -7.47 17.92
C TRP A 377 13.35 -8.47 17.30
N ASP A 378 14.41 -7.96 16.69
CA ASP A 378 15.55 -8.75 16.21
C ASP A 378 16.67 -8.72 17.24
N PRO A 379 16.85 -9.80 18.03
CA PRO A 379 17.71 -9.77 19.21
C PRO A 379 19.15 -10.13 18.87
N HIS A 380 20.10 -9.55 19.59
CA HIS A 380 21.53 -9.88 19.43
C HIS A 380 22.14 -10.47 20.71
N PRO A 381 23.08 -11.43 20.64
CA PRO A 381 23.68 -12.11 21.80
C PRO A 381 24.31 -11.22 22.88
N ARG A 382 24.68 -9.99 22.52
CA ARG A 382 25.26 -8.97 23.41
C ARG A 382 24.28 -7.83 23.72
N GLY A 383 23.06 -7.92 23.21
CA GLY A 383 22.01 -6.93 23.35
C GLY A 383 21.02 -7.26 24.47
N ALA A 384 19.98 -6.45 24.54
CA ALA A 384 18.96 -6.56 25.55
C ALA A 384 17.97 -7.68 25.23
N ALA A 385 17.38 -8.28 26.26
CA ALA A 385 16.22 -9.14 26.06
C ALA A 385 15.04 -8.29 25.52
N PRO A 386 14.20 -8.87 24.62
CA PRO A 386 12.97 -8.22 24.18
C PRO A 386 12.11 -7.77 25.36
N VAL A 387 11.45 -6.63 25.18
CA VAL A 387 10.49 -6.13 26.17
C VAL A 387 9.19 -6.96 26.15
N ARG A 388 8.37 -6.84 27.20
CA ARG A 388 7.10 -7.57 27.27
C ARG A 388 6.13 -7.08 26.18
N GLY A 389 5.30 -8.00 25.68
CA GLY A 389 4.26 -7.67 24.70
C GLY A 389 4.74 -7.54 23.26
N VAL A 390 6.04 -7.76 22.99
CA VAL A 390 6.57 -7.86 21.62
C VAL A 390 5.73 -8.84 20.81
N ARG A 391 5.31 -8.40 19.62
CA ARG A 391 4.44 -9.17 18.73
C ARG A 391 5.19 -10.33 18.09
N LEU A 392 6.46 -10.12 17.73
CA LEU A 392 7.33 -11.13 17.14
C LEU A 392 8.78 -10.89 17.52
N ALA A 393 9.47 -11.91 18.06
CA ALA A 393 10.93 -11.89 18.17
C ALA A 393 11.57 -12.81 17.13
N THR A 394 12.69 -12.41 16.51
CA THR A 394 13.25 -13.06 15.31
C THR A 394 14.65 -13.68 15.46
N PRO A 395 15.01 -14.35 16.58
CA PRO A 395 16.36 -14.89 16.74
C PRO A 395 16.71 -15.95 15.69
N ASN A 396 17.96 -15.98 15.23
CA ASN A 396 18.47 -17.13 14.49
C ASN A 396 18.73 -18.34 15.41
N VAL A 397 18.96 -19.51 14.82
CA VAL A 397 19.25 -20.76 15.57
C VAL A 397 20.37 -20.63 16.60
N ARG A 398 21.40 -19.81 16.36
CA ARG A 398 22.53 -19.62 17.29
C ARG A 398 22.15 -18.70 18.45
N GLU A 399 21.46 -17.60 18.14
CA GLU A 399 20.89 -16.69 19.14
C GLU A 399 19.87 -17.41 20.02
N ALA A 400 18.93 -18.13 19.44
CA ALA A 400 17.89 -18.86 20.17
C ALA A 400 18.52 -19.88 21.13
N ALA A 401 19.56 -20.60 20.68
CA ALA A 401 20.30 -21.52 21.54
C ALA A 401 20.98 -20.82 22.71
N ARG A 402 21.58 -19.65 22.48
CA ARG A 402 22.26 -18.88 23.54
C ARG A 402 21.26 -18.28 24.54
N PHE A 403 20.19 -17.66 24.08
CA PHE A 403 19.18 -17.08 24.96
C PHE A 403 18.47 -18.15 25.79
N ALA A 404 18.16 -19.31 25.20
CA ALA A 404 17.51 -20.41 25.92
C ALA A 404 18.37 -21.01 27.05
N GLN A 405 19.71 -20.88 27.01
CA GLN A 405 20.59 -21.32 28.10
C GLN A 405 20.36 -20.53 29.39
N GLY A 406 19.97 -19.25 29.28
CA GLY A 406 19.69 -18.36 30.40
C GLY A 406 18.27 -18.44 30.96
N VAL A 407 17.39 -19.25 30.37
CA VAL A 407 16.00 -19.41 30.81
C VAL A 407 15.88 -20.62 31.74
N GLU A 408 15.31 -20.41 32.92
CA GLU A 408 14.86 -21.51 33.78
C GLU A 408 13.55 -22.09 33.20
N VAL A 409 13.57 -23.37 32.81
CA VAL A 409 12.41 -24.06 32.22
C VAL A 409 12.08 -25.27 33.09
N ALA A 410 10.78 -25.53 33.31
CA ALA A 410 10.30 -26.65 34.12
C ALA A 410 10.45 -28.04 33.44
N ALA A 411 10.78 -28.09 32.15
CA ALA A 411 10.90 -29.31 31.35
C ALA A 411 12.35 -29.61 30.96
N PRO A 412 12.72 -30.89 30.73
CA PRO A 412 14.09 -31.27 30.37
C PRO A 412 14.53 -30.57 29.07
N ARG A 413 15.70 -29.93 29.12
CA ARG A 413 16.32 -29.28 27.96
C ARG A 413 16.67 -30.34 26.93
N THR A 414 16.14 -30.22 25.72
CA THR A 414 16.55 -31.06 24.60
C THR A 414 17.95 -30.63 24.15
N GLU A 415 18.97 -31.33 24.63
CA GLU A 415 20.34 -31.18 24.13
C GLU A 415 20.43 -31.74 22.70
N GLY A 416 20.81 -30.91 21.73
CA GLY A 416 20.93 -31.35 20.34
C GLY A 416 20.78 -30.24 19.29
N THR A 417 20.91 -30.63 18.02
CA THR A 417 20.71 -29.76 16.84
C THR A 417 19.48 -30.23 16.05
N GLY A 418 18.89 -29.34 15.25
CA GLY A 418 17.76 -29.67 14.37
C GLY A 418 16.41 -29.13 14.84
N LEU A 419 15.36 -29.38 14.03
CA LEU A 419 14.07 -28.70 14.13
C LEU A 419 13.42 -28.86 15.50
N ARG A 420 13.52 -30.04 16.12
CA ARG A 420 12.94 -30.29 17.44
C ARG A 420 13.58 -29.42 18.52
N ALA A 421 14.91 -29.34 18.53
CA ALA A 421 15.63 -28.49 19.48
C ALA A 421 15.31 -27.00 19.26
N ASP A 422 15.14 -26.58 18.00
CA ASP A 422 14.75 -25.20 17.65
C ASP A 422 13.33 -24.87 18.13
N ILE A 423 12.38 -25.81 18.02
CA ILE A 423 11.02 -25.67 18.57
C ILE A 423 11.04 -25.53 20.10
N ASP A 424 11.79 -26.39 20.80
CA ASP A 424 11.84 -26.39 22.25
C ASP A 424 12.49 -25.08 22.78
N ARG A 425 13.55 -24.59 22.11
CA ARG A 425 14.15 -23.28 22.39
C ARG A 425 13.17 -22.14 22.13
N GLY A 426 12.50 -22.14 20.98
CA GLY A 426 11.51 -21.12 20.63
C GLY A 426 10.40 -21.01 21.67
N ARG A 427 9.84 -22.14 22.12
CA ARG A 427 8.82 -22.18 23.18
C ARG A 427 9.33 -21.62 24.52
N ALA A 428 10.55 -21.97 24.93
CA ALA A 428 11.14 -21.43 26.14
C ALA A 428 11.26 -19.90 26.06
N LEU A 429 11.62 -19.36 24.89
CA LEU A 429 11.76 -17.92 24.67
C LEU A 429 10.42 -17.18 24.61
N VAL A 430 9.37 -17.78 24.03
CA VAL A 430 8.00 -17.22 24.05
C VAL A 430 7.58 -16.90 25.49
N GLY A 431 7.77 -17.86 26.40
CA GLY A 431 7.46 -17.69 27.82
C GLY A 431 8.39 -16.68 28.51
N ALA A 432 9.70 -16.83 28.33
CA ALA A 432 10.71 -16.00 29.00
C ALA A 432 10.58 -14.51 28.65
N TRP A 433 10.28 -14.20 27.39
CA TRP A 433 10.13 -12.83 26.91
C TRP A 433 8.69 -12.32 26.98
N SER A 434 7.72 -13.17 27.32
CA SER A 434 6.29 -12.82 27.24
C SER A 434 5.93 -12.22 25.88
N ALA A 435 6.50 -12.80 24.82
CA ALA A 435 6.27 -12.39 23.44
C ALA A 435 5.04 -13.11 22.88
N ALA A 436 4.27 -12.45 22.02
CA ALA A 436 3.12 -13.08 21.36
C ALA A 436 3.56 -14.20 20.39
N GLY A 437 4.75 -14.07 19.80
CA GLY A 437 5.38 -15.11 19.03
C GLY A 437 6.91 -14.97 18.96
N VAL A 438 7.58 -16.11 18.78
CA VAL A 438 9.02 -16.20 18.50
C VAL A 438 9.19 -17.01 17.23
N VAL A 439 9.90 -16.45 16.25
CA VAL A 439 10.30 -17.16 15.04
C VAL A 439 11.80 -17.43 15.08
N VAL A 440 12.17 -18.71 15.06
CA VAL A 440 13.57 -19.12 14.97
C VAL A 440 13.94 -19.26 13.50
N THR A 441 14.80 -18.38 12.99
CA THR A 441 15.27 -18.41 11.60
C THR A 441 16.40 -19.43 11.43
N ARG A 442 16.33 -20.24 10.36
CA ARG A 442 17.14 -21.44 10.13
C ARG A 442 17.91 -21.40 8.82
N GLY A 443 18.20 -20.20 8.31
CA GLY A 443 18.89 -19.99 7.03
C GLY A 443 18.16 -20.67 5.87
N VAL A 444 18.87 -21.46 5.07
CA VAL A 444 18.30 -22.20 3.93
C VAL A 444 17.19 -23.19 4.31
N ALA A 445 17.10 -23.60 5.58
CA ALA A 445 16.04 -24.47 6.07
C ALA A 445 14.73 -23.71 6.38
N GLY A 446 14.69 -22.39 6.19
CA GLY A 446 13.52 -21.55 6.41
C GLY A 446 13.41 -21.06 7.84
N ALA A 447 12.22 -21.16 8.44
CA ALA A 447 11.95 -20.68 9.79
C ALA A 447 10.93 -21.56 10.52
N VAL A 448 10.91 -21.46 11.85
CA VAL A 448 9.87 -22.07 12.68
C VAL A 448 9.27 -21.03 13.62
N LEU A 449 7.96 -20.81 13.52
CA LEU A 449 7.19 -19.87 14.32
C LEU A 449 6.47 -20.60 15.46
N LEU A 450 6.62 -20.05 16.66
CA LEU A 450 5.99 -20.49 17.90
C LEU A 450 5.16 -19.33 18.44
N ASP A 451 3.91 -19.58 18.80
CA ASP A 451 3.03 -18.57 19.40
C ASP A 451 2.86 -18.78 20.92
N ALA A 452 2.37 -17.74 21.60
CA ALA A 452 2.03 -17.78 23.02
C ALA A 452 0.77 -18.61 23.31
N ALA A 453 -0.07 -18.88 22.31
CA ALA A 453 -1.29 -19.66 22.46
C ALA A 453 -1.02 -21.17 22.65
N GLY A 454 0.23 -21.60 22.45
CA GLY A 454 0.62 -23.00 22.58
C GLY A 454 0.20 -23.84 21.39
N SER A 455 -0.09 -23.22 20.25
CA SER A 455 -0.47 -23.90 19.02
C SER A 455 0.65 -24.80 18.49
N SER A 456 0.30 -25.66 17.53
CA SER A 456 1.30 -26.43 16.78
C SER A 456 2.30 -25.48 16.11
N PRO A 457 3.62 -25.76 16.19
CA PRO A 457 4.64 -24.95 15.52
C PRO A 457 4.38 -24.83 14.02
N LEU A 458 4.45 -23.62 13.48
CA LEU A 458 4.40 -23.40 12.04
C LEU A 458 5.81 -23.47 11.47
N VAL A 459 6.05 -24.45 10.61
CA VAL A 459 7.32 -24.59 9.89
C VAL A 459 7.16 -23.99 8.51
N VAL A 460 7.94 -22.96 8.21
CA VAL A 460 7.98 -22.32 6.90
C VAL A 460 9.26 -22.79 6.18
N PRO A 461 9.15 -23.53 5.07
CA PRO A 461 10.33 -23.98 4.33
C PRO A 461 11.05 -22.80 3.67
N GLY A 462 12.38 -22.85 3.66
CA GLY A 462 13.19 -21.91 2.90
C GLY A 462 13.19 -22.23 1.40
N LEU A 463 13.63 -21.28 0.58
CA LEU A 463 13.79 -21.48 -0.85
C LEU A 463 15.01 -22.40 -1.12
N PRO A 464 14.83 -23.55 -1.80
CA PRO A 464 15.95 -24.42 -2.15
C PRO A 464 16.88 -23.70 -3.13
N ARG A 465 18.19 -23.63 -2.81
CA ARG A 465 19.29 -23.18 -3.70
C ARG A 465 19.43 -21.68 -3.96
N THR A 466 19.32 -20.84 -2.93
CA THR A 466 19.79 -19.44 -3.04
C THR A 466 21.32 -19.39 -2.97
N SER A 467 22.00 -19.27 -4.11
CA SER A 467 23.42 -18.88 -4.15
C SER A 467 23.52 -17.36 -4.00
N GLY A 468 24.14 -16.86 -2.92
CA GLY A 468 24.25 -15.43 -2.68
C GLY A 468 24.83 -15.11 -1.29
N ASP A 469 24.99 -13.82 -1.00
CA ASP A 469 25.52 -13.34 0.27
C ASP A 469 24.40 -13.32 1.35
N PRO A 470 24.48 -14.13 2.42
CA PRO A 470 23.44 -14.16 3.45
C PRO A 470 23.47 -12.93 4.37
N CYS A 471 24.45 -12.03 4.20
CA CYS A 471 24.57 -10.81 5.00
C CYS A 471 23.32 -9.93 4.83
N GLY A 472 22.70 -9.56 5.95
CA GLY A 472 21.48 -8.73 5.99
C GLY A 472 20.17 -9.50 5.81
N ALA A 473 20.21 -10.83 5.67
CA ALA A 473 18.98 -11.63 5.51
C ALA A 473 18.05 -11.55 6.73
N GLY A 474 18.64 -11.46 7.94
CA GLY A 474 17.90 -11.23 9.19
C GLY A 474 17.23 -9.86 9.22
N ASP A 475 17.97 -8.80 8.89
CA ASP A 475 17.42 -7.44 8.79
C ASP A 475 16.28 -7.35 7.77
N CYS A 476 16.45 -7.99 6.61
CA CYS A 476 15.42 -8.09 5.58
C CYS A 476 14.17 -8.80 6.09
N PHE A 477 14.36 -9.96 6.73
CA PHE A 477 13.26 -10.71 7.33
C PHE A 477 12.49 -9.87 8.36
N ALA A 478 13.21 -9.24 9.30
CA ALA A 478 12.59 -8.46 10.37
C ALA A 478 11.90 -7.20 9.85
N ALA A 479 12.49 -6.50 8.88
CA ALA A 479 11.88 -5.35 8.21
C ALA A 479 10.59 -5.74 7.47
N THR A 480 10.62 -6.81 6.68
CA THR A 480 9.44 -7.30 5.96
C THR A 480 8.34 -7.75 6.92
N ALA A 481 8.68 -8.50 7.97
CA ALA A 481 7.71 -8.93 8.97
C ALA A 481 7.07 -7.73 9.68
N THR A 482 7.86 -6.71 10.03
CA THR A 482 7.37 -5.47 10.65
C THR A 482 6.36 -4.76 9.75
N ARG A 483 6.69 -4.61 8.46
CA ARG A 483 5.80 -3.97 7.48
C ARG A 483 4.47 -4.70 7.37
N LEU A 484 4.50 -6.01 7.15
CA LEU A 484 3.29 -6.81 6.97
C LEU A 484 2.41 -6.78 8.22
N LEU A 485 3.01 -6.81 9.42
CA LEU A 485 2.26 -6.67 10.66
C LEU A 485 1.64 -5.27 10.82
N ALA A 486 2.33 -4.22 10.38
CA ALA A 486 1.78 -2.86 10.33
C ALA A 486 0.58 -2.74 9.38
N ASP A 487 0.54 -3.58 8.34
CA ASP A 487 -0.55 -3.66 7.36
C ASP A 487 -1.69 -4.61 7.80
N GLY A 488 -1.61 -5.16 9.03
CA GLY A 488 -2.67 -5.98 9.63
C GLY A 488 -2.62 -7.46 9.28
N PHE A 489 -1.57 -7.94 8.61
CA PHE A 489 -1.40 -9.37 8.31
C PHE A 489 -1.26 -10.22 9.57
N LEU A 490 -1.66 -11.49 9.49
CA LEU A 490 -1.47 -12.44 10.57
C LEU A 490 0.02 -12.81 10.74
N LEU A 491 0.41 -13.22 11.94
CA LEU A 491 1.80 -13.64 12.24
C LEU A 491 2.30 -14.74 11.28
N SER A 492 1.46 -15.71 10.95
CA SER A 492 1.79 -16.79 10.02
C SER A 492 2.04 -16.29 8.61
N GLU A 493 1.26 -15.33 8.14
CA GLU A 493 1.37 -14.74 6.80
C GLU A 493 2.63 -13.87 6.71
N ALA A 494 2.83 -13.00 7.71
CA ALA A 494 4.00 -12.14 7.81
C ALA A 494 5.31 -12.94 7.82
N VAL A 495 5.38 -14.02 8.62
CA VAL A 495 6.56 -14.89 8.66
C VAL A 495 6.77 -15.64 7.34
N THR A 496 5.68 -16.15 6.73
CA THR A 496 5.78 -16.90 5.46
C THR A 496 6.34 -16.02 4.35
N GLU A 497 5.81 -14.82 4.18
CA GLU A 497 6.28 -13.89 3.16
C GLU A 497 7.67 -13.34 3.50
N ALA A 498 7.98 -13.08 4.77
CA ALA A 498 9.31 -12.63 5.18
C ALA A 498 10.41 -13.68 4.88
N VAL A 499 10.12 -14.99 5.02
CA VAL A 499 11.07 -16.05 4.60
C VAL A 499 11.33 -15.97 3.10
N LYS A 500 10.27 -15.79 2.29
CA LYS A 500 10.38 -15.69 0.84
C LYS A 500 11.19 -14.46 0.42
N VAL A 501 10.82 -13.27 0.91
CA VAL A 501 11.51 -12.01 0.60
C VAL A 501 12.98 -12.04 1.05
N ALA A 502 13.27 -12.61 2.22
CA ALA A 502 14.65 -12.78 2.67
C ALA A 502 15.44 -13.76 1.77
N GLY A 503 14.81 -14.82 1.27
CA GLY A 503 15.42 -15.73 0.31
C GLY A 503 15.74 -15.04 -1.03
N ASP A 504 14.80 -14.26 -1.56
CA ASP A 504 14.98 -13.47 -2.79
C ASP A 504 16.07 -12.40 -2.60
N PHE A 505 16.11 -11.76 -1.43
CA PHE A 505 17.16 -10.80 -1.06
C PHE A 505 18.56 -11.44 -1.09
N VAL A 506 18.71 -12.65 -0.53
CA VAL A 506 19.99 -13.38 -0.59
C VAL A 506 20.35 -13.74 -2.02
N ALA A 507 19.39 -14.24 -2.80
CA ALA A 507 19.60 -14.58 -4.22
C ALA A 507 20.02 -13.37 -5.05
N ALA A 508 19.52 -12.17 -4.72
CA ALA A 508 19.87 -10.92 -5.37
C ALA A 508 21.25 -10.35 -4.95
N GLY A 509 22.02 -11.04 -4.10
CA GLY A 509 23.35 -10.57 -3.65
C GLY A 509 23.36 -9.92 -2.26
N GLY A 510 22.25 -9.99 -1.53
CA GLY A 510 22.14 -9.57 -0.14
C GLY A 510 22.39 -8.08 0.08
N ALA A 511 22.99 -7.76 1.21
CA ALA A 511 23.16 -6.37 1.63
C ALA A 511 24.06 -5.52 0.70
N SER A 512 24.95 -6.15 -0.07
CA SER A 512 25.78 -5.43 -1.06
C SER A 512 24.96 -4.93 -2.25
N ALA A 513 23.94 -5.67 -2.68
CA ALA A 513 23.03 -5.24 -3.75
C ALA A 513 22.10 -4.09 -3.33
N VAL A 514 22.08 -3.73 -2.04
CA VAL A 514 21.24 -2.64 -1.53
C VAL A 514 21.76 -1.27 -1.95
N ALA A 515 23.09 -1.11 -2.05
CA ALA A 515 23.74 0.14 -2.41
C ALA A 515 23.63 0.48 -3.91
N GLU A 516 23.44 -0.52 -4.77
CA GLU A 516 23.44 -0.37 -6.23
C GLU A 516 22.05 -0.06 -6.82
N ARG A 517 20.98 -0.17 -6.01
CA ARG A 517 19.61 0.15 -6.43
C ARG A 517 19.19 1.53 -5.93
N PRO A 518 19.19 2.59 -6.76
CA PRO A 518 18.46 3.81 -6.45
C PRO A 518 16.96 3.49 -6.33
N ARG A 519 16.23 4.33 -5.58
CA ARG A 519 14.78 4.26 -5.44
C ARG A 519 14.15 4.03 -6.82
N ARG A 520 13.34 2.98 -6.96
CA ARG A 520 12.35 2.93 -8.04
C ARG A 520 11.45 4.14 -7.80
N GLU A 521 11.51 5.12 -8.71
CA GLU A 521 10.35 5.97 -8.94
C GLU A 521 9.14 5.05 -9.13
N PRO A 522 7.93 5.44 -8.68
CA PRO A 522 6.75 4.63 -8.89
C PRO A 522 6.73 4.24 -10.37
N GLU A 523 6.83 2.93 -10.65
CA GLU A 523 6.86 2.46 -12.02
C GLU A 523 5.60 3.01 -12.69
N SER A 524 5.80 3.99 -13.57
CA SER A 524 4.77 4.46 -14.46
C SER A 524 4.34 3.23 -15.24
N ALA A 525 3.13 2.76 -14.95
CA ALA A 525 2.34 1.88 -15.81
C ALA A 525 3.18 0.86 -16.62
N ALA A 526 3.75 -0.15 -15.97
CA ALA A 526 4.13 -1.38 -16.67
C ALA A 526 2.89 -2.16 -17.19
N ALA A 527 1.69 -1.60 -17.02
CA ALA A 527 0.44 -2.09 -17.59
C ALA A 527 0.22 -1.65 -19.05
N ASP A 528 1.05 -0.76 -19.62
CA ASP A 528 0.88 -0.24 -20.99
C ASP A 528 2.03 -0.63 -21.96
N GLU A 529 2.97 -1.48 -21.51
CA GLU A 529 3.96 -2.09 -22.41
C GLU A 529 3.32 -3.30 -23.11
N GLY A 530 3.01 -3.17 -24.40
CA GLY A 530 2.40 -4.25 -25.17
C GLY A 530 3.21 -5.55 -25.12
N ALA A 531 2.54 -6.72 -25.17
CA ALA A 531 3.16 -8.03 -24.94
C ALA A 531 4.45 -8.31 -25.75
N LEU A 532 4.56 -7.78 -26.98
CA LEU A 532 5.77 -7.95 -27.81
C LEU A 532 6.98 -7.16 -27.29
N ALA A 533 6.78 -6.03 -26.63
CA ALA A 533 7.85 -5.24 -26.01
C ALA A 533 8.46 -6.00 -24.81
N VAL A 534 7.60 -6.62 -23.99
CA VAL A 534 8.01 -7.49 -22.88
C VAL A 534 8.86 -8.65 -23.39
N VAL A 535 8.44 -9.30 -24.48
CA VAL A 535 9.18 -10.39 -25.14
C VAL A 535 10.55 -9.90 -25.62
N ALA A 536 10.62 -8.76 -26.30
CA ALA A 536 11.87 -8.21 -26.81
C ALA A 536 12.86 -7.90 -25.68
N ARG A 537 12.37 -7.32 -24.57
CA ARG A 537 13.17 -7.00 -23.38
C ARG A 537 13.73 -8.25 -22.71
N VAL A 538 12.91 -9.27 -22.47
CA VAL A 538 13.35 -10.52 -21.84
C VAL A 538 14.39 -11.23 -22.69
N ARG A 539 14.20 -11.26 -24.01
CA ARG A 539 15.18 -11.84 -24.93
C ARG A 539 16.50 -11.09 -24.97
N ALA A 540 16.47 -9.76 -24.96
CA ALA A 540 17.69 -8.95 -24.92
C ALA A 540 18.52 -9.22 -23.65
N ALA A 541 17.86 -9.63 -22.56
CA ALA A 541 18.50 -10.06 -21.32
C ALA A 541 18.89 -11.55 -21.29
N GLY A 542 18.64 -12.31 -22.37
CA GLY A 542 18.90 -13.75 -22.45
C GLY A 542 17.93 -14.63 -21.65
N GLY A 543 16.77 -14.09 -21.27
CA GLY A 543 15.74 -14.81 -20.51
C GLY A 543 14.81 -15.66 -21.36
N THR A 544 14.08 -16.55 -20.70
CA THR A 544 13.15 -17.53 -21.26
C THR A 544 11.73 -16.95 -21.36
N VAL A 545 11.15 -16.95 -22.55
CA VAL A 545 9.78 -16.45 -22.82
C VAL A 545 8.80 -17.61 -22.77
N VAL A 546 7.84 -17.55 -21.85
CA VAL A 546 6.73 -18.50 -21.77
C VAL A 546 5.47 -17.89 -22.38
N ALA A 547 4.71 -18.67 -23.15
CA ALA A 547 3.39 -18.28 -23.59
C ALA A 547 2.33 -19.35 -23.27
N THR A 548 1.10 -18.91 -23.09
CA THR A 548 -0.08 -19.77 -22.93
C THR A 548 -1.26 -19.15 -23.66
N GLY A 549 -2.23 -19.96 -24.10
CA GLY A 549 -3.34 -19.47 -24.91
C GLY A 549 -4.70 -19.95 -24.43
N GLY A 550 -5.72 -19.09 -24.58
CA GLY A 550 -7.10 -19.46 -24.27
C GLY A 550 -8.10 -18.30 -24.38
N CYS A 551 -9.39 -18.63 -24.29
CA CYS A 551 -10.45 -17.63 -24.35
C CYS A 551 -10.65 -16.87 -23.03
N PHE A 552 -10.33 -17.48 -21.87
CA PHE A 552 -10.46 -16.87 -20.53
C PHE A 552 -11.79 -16.12 -20.27
N ASP A 553 -12.89 -16.66 -20.78
CA ASP A 553 -14.21 -16.00 -20.81
C ASP A 553 -14.76 -15.66 -19.41
N LEU A 554 -14.79 -16.64 -18.50
CA LEU A 554 -14.93 -16.40 -17.07
C LEU A 554 -13.74 -17.06 -16.37
N LEU A 555 -12.94 -16.24 -15.70
CA LEU A 555 -11.79 -16.69 -14.92
C LEU A 555 -12.25 -17.42 -13.65
N HIS A 556 -11.48 -18.43 -13.27
CA HIS A 556 -11.69 -19.17 -12.03
C HIS A 556 -10.33 -19.65 -11.52
N THR A 557 -10.30 -20.17 -10.30
CA THR A 557 -9.07 -20.61 -9.61
C THR A 557 -8.21 -21.57 -10.43
N GLY A 558 -8.81 -22.48 -11.20
CA GLY A 558 -8.09 -23.35 -12.16
C GLY A 558 -7.26 -22.59 -13.21
N HIS A 559 -7.77 -21.50 -13.79
CA HIS A 559 -7.00 -20.67 -14.74
C HIS A 559 -5.85 -19.95 -14.02
N VAL A 560 -6.12 -19.40 -12.83
CA VAL A 560 -5.07 -18.72 -12.04
C VAL A 560 -3.94 -19.68 -11.69
N GLY A 561 -4.26 -20.89 -11.22
CA GLY A 561 -3.24 -21.91 -10.94
C GLY A 561 -2.45 -22.34 -12.17
N LEU A 562 -3.08 -22.46 -13.34
CA LEU A 562 -2.39 -22.74 -14.60
C LEU A 562 -1.42 -21.61 -14.98
N LEU A 563 -1.84 -20.35 -14.85
CA LEU A 563 -1.02 -19.18 -15.18
C LEU A 563 0.18 -19.06 -14.21
N GLU A 564 -0.03 -19.30 -12.92
CA GLU A 564 1.05 -19.32 -11.92
C GLU A 564 2.07 -20.43 -12.18
N GLN A 565 1.61 -21.62 -12.58
CA GLN A 565 2.51 -22.72 -12.94
C GLN A 565 3.25 -22.43 -14.25
N ALA A 566 2.58 -21.87 -15.25
CA ALA A 566 3.19 -21.47 -16.51
C ALA A 566 4.29 -20.42 -16.28
N ARG A 567 4.01 -19.42 -15.44
CA ARG A 567 4.97 -18.35 -15.11
C ARG A 567 6.27 -18.85 -14.50
N ARG A 568 6.25 -20.00 -13.82
CA ARG A 568 7.45 -20.61 -13.20
C ARG A 568 8.37 -21.31 -14.19
N LEU A 569 7.94 -21.50 -15.45
CA LEU A 569 8.73 -22.18 -16.47
C LEU A 569 9.68 -21.24 -17.23
N GLY A 570 9.66 -19.94 -16.93
CA GLY A 570 10.56 -18.97 -17.54
C GLY A 570 10.54 -17.60 -16.86
N ASP A 571 11.12 -16.61 -17.54
CA ASP A 571 11.40 -15.29 -17.00
C ASP A 571 10.26 -14.29 -17.24
N CYS A 572 9.38 -14.57 -18.22
CA CYS A 572 8.10 -13.89 -18.40
C CYS A 572 7.00 -14.83 -18.92
N LEU A 573 5.74 -14.47 -18.67
CA LEU A 573 4.55 -15.13 -19.21
C LEU A 573 3.72 -14.17 -20.07
N VAL A 574 3.52 -14.55 -21.34
CA VAL A 574 2.59 -13.88 -22.25
C VAL A 574 1.33 -14.71 -22.45
N VAL A 575 0.16 -14.12 -22.21
CA VAL A 575 -1.14 -14.77 -22.43
C VAL A 575 -1.70 -14.38 -23.80
N CYS A 576 -1.84 -15.36 -24.69
CA CYS A 576 -2.51 -15.22 -25.98
C CYS A 576 -4.03 -15.32 -25.76
N LEU A 577 -4.73 -14.20 -25.86
CA LEU A 577 -6.17 -14.08 -25.62
C LEU A 577 -6.93 -13.99 -26.94
N ASN A 578 -7.95 -14.83 -27.11
CA ASN A 578 -8.89 -14.70 -28.23
C ASN A 578 -9.77 -13.46 -28.08
N ASP A 579 -9.89 -12.66 -29.14
CA ASP A 579 -10.83 -11.54 -29.23
C ASP A 579 -12.31 -12.01 -29.18
N ASP A 580 -13.23 -11.06 -29.11
CA ASP A 580 -14.65 -11.38 -29.00
C ASP A 580 -15.21 -12.16 -30.20
N ASP A 581 -14.77 -11.83 -31.42
CA ASP A 581 -15.27 -12.46 -32.64
C ASP A 581 -14.76 -13.89 -32.81
N SER A 582 -13.51 -14.15 -32.44
CA SER A 582 -12.91 -15.49 -32.38
C SER A 582 -13.65 -16.36 -31.37
N VAL A 583 -13.95 -15.84 -30.17
CA VAL A 583 -14.70 -16.60 -29.17
C VAL A 583 -16.14 -16.88 -29.62
N ARG A 584 -16.82 -15.93 -30.29
CA ARG A 584 -18.16 -16.15 -30.87
C ARG A 584 -18.18 -17.28 -31.89
N ARG A 585 -17.18 -17.35 -32.77
CA ARG A 585 -17.06 -18.43 -33.76
C ARG A 585 -16.77 -19.80 -33.11
N LEU A 586 -15.91 -19.82 -32.09
CA LEU A 586 -15.49 -21.05 -31.42
C LEU A 586 -16.54 -21.62 -30.45
N LYS A 587 -17.31 -20.75 -29.77
CA LYS A 587 -18.18 -21.15 -28.64
C LYS A 587 -19.66 -20.77 -28.82
N GLY A 588 -20.01 -20.06 -29.89
CA GLY A 588 -21.38 -19.66 -30.24
C GLY A 588 -21.68 -18.20 -29.95
N ALA A 589 -22.77 -17.69 -30.52
CA ALA A 589 -23.12 -16.26 -30.53
C ALA A 589 -23.38 -15.63 -29.13
N GLU A 590 -23.66 -16.45 -28.12
CA GLU A 590 -23.89 -16.00 -26.73
C GLU A 590 -22.58 -15.91 -25.90
N ARG A 591 -21.41 -16.11 -26.52
CA ARG A 591 -20.09 -16.08 -25.89
C ARG A 591 -19.16 -15.18 -26.72
N PRO A 592 -18.29 -14.35 -26.11
CA PRO A 592 -17.96 -14.32 -24.69
C PRO A 592 -18.95 -13.51 -23.86
N VAL A 593 -18.99 -13.77 -22.54
CA VAL A 593 -19.81 -13.01 -21.57
C VAL A 593 -19.10 -11.71 -21.16
N VAL A 594 -17.77 -11.74 -21.12
CA VAL A 594 -16.90 -10.61 -20.78
C VAL A 594 -16.12 -10.20 -22.03
N SER A 595 -16.08 -8.90 -22.34
CA SER A 595 -15.37 -8.38 -23.51
C SER A 595 -13.88 -8.73 -23.49
N ASP A 596 -13.24 -8.82 -24.65
CA ASP A 596 -11.79 -9.02 -24.77
C ASP A 596 -10.97 -7.93 -24.08
N VAL A 597 -11.41 -6.66 -24.14
CA VAL A 597 -10.81 -5.53 -23.42
C VAL A 597 -10.82 -5.79 -21.91
N ASP A 598 -11.96 -6.18 -21.35
CA ASP A 598 -12.09 -6.44 -19.92
C ASP A 598 -11.31 -7.71 -19.51
N ARG A 599 -11.36 -8.76 -20.34
CA ARG A 599 -10.59 -9.99 -20.11
C ARG A 599 -9.09 -9.72 -20.12
N ALA A 600 -8.61 -8.91 -21.04
CA ALA A 600 -7.21 -8.52 -21.13
C ALA A 600 -6.78 -7.68 -19.91
N ALA A 601 -7.61 -6.74 -19.47
CA ALA A 601 -7.35 -5.94 -18.28
C ALA A 601 -7.27 -6.81 -17.02
N VAL A 602 -8.21 -7.75 -16.84
CA VAL A 602 -8.19 -8.67 -15.69
C VAL A 602 -6.97 -9.59 -15.74
N LEU A 603 -6.64 -10.17 -16.90
CA LEU A 603 -5.44 -11.00 -17.05
C LEU A 603 -4.15 -10.21 -16.80
N GLY A 604 -4.04 -8.99 -17.31
CA GLY A 604 -2.89 -8.11 -17.10
C GLY A 604 -2.73 -7.64 -15.66
N SER A 605 -3.79 -7.70 -14.84
CA SER A 605 -3.71 -7.40 -13.41
C SER A 605 -3.16 -8.55 -12.56
N LEU A 606 -3.06 -9.77 -13.13
CA LEU A 606 -2.54 -10.93 -12.41
C LEU A 606 -1.02 -10.86 -12.32
N ALA A 607 -0.47 -10.97 -11.10
CA ALA A 607 0.98 -10.93 -10.86
C ALA A 607 1.78 -12.02 -11.61
N SER A 608 1.11 -13.08 -12.08
CA SER A 608 1.72 -14.14 -12.88
C SER A 608 1.80 -13.83 -14.38
N VAL A 609 1.19 -12.75 -14.87
CA VAL A 609 1.08 -12.41 -16.29
C VAL A 609 1.90 -11.15 -16.55
N ASP A 610 2.91 -11.26 -17.41
CA ASP A 610 3.78 -10.13 -17.76
C ASP A 610 3.32 -9.44 -19.06
N GLY A 611 2.41 -10.02 -19.83
CA GLY A 611 1.80 -9.39 -21.00
C GLY A 611 0.61 -10.16 -21.57
N VAL A 612 -0.33 -9.45 -22.20
CA VAL A 612 -1.49 -10.04 -22.91
C VAL A 612 -1.42 -9.69 -24.40
N PHE A 613 -1.50 -10.72 -25.24
CA PHE A 613 -1.52 -10.59 -26.70
C PHE A 613 -2.89 -11.01 -27.22
N VAL A 614 -3.69 -10.05 -27.70
CA VAL A 614 -5.02 -10.31 -28.23
C VAL A 614 -4.94 -10.65 -29.73
N PHE A 615 -5.64 -11.71 -30.15
CA PHE A 615 -5.65 -12.15 -31.55
C PHE A 615 -7.06 -12.59 -31.98
N GLY A 616 -7.36 -12.44 -33.27
CA GLY A 616 -8.71 -12.64 -33.81
C GLY A 616 -8.91 -13.88 -34.65
N GLU A 617 -7.84 -14.64 -34.92
CA GLU A 617 -7.87 -15.88 -35.67
C GLU A 617 -8.48 -17.04 -34.86
N ASP A 618 -8.88 -18.12 -35.55
CA ASP A 618 -9.47 -19.30 -34.90
C ASP A 618 -8.43 -20.18 -34.18
N THR A 619 -7.15 -20.01 -34.52
CA THR A 619 -6.02 -20.72 -33.91
C THR A 619 -4.92 -19.72 -33.52
N PRO A 620 -4.12 -19.99 -32.47
CA PRO A 620 -3.12 -19.03 -31.99
C PRO A 620 -1.81 -19.05 -32.81
N GLU A 621 -1.76 -19.71 -33.97
CA GLU A 621 -0.51 -19.91 -34.72
C GLU A 621 0.20 -18.61 -35.08
N ASP A 622 -0.53 -17.61 -35.58
CA ASP A 622 0.05 -16.33 -35.97
C ASP A 622 0.50 -15.50 -34.75
N ALA A 623 -0.23 -15.58 -33.64
CA ALA A 623 0.23 -15.01 -32.37
C ALA A 623 1.54 -15.68 -31.91
N LEU A 624 1.64 -17.01 -32.03
CA LEU A 624 2.85 -17.76 -31.69
C LEU A 624 4.01 -17.48 -32.64
N ARG A 625 3.78 -17.23 -33.93
CA ARG A 625 4.83 -16.82 -34.88
C ARG A 625 5.40 -15.44 -34.56
N GLN A 626 4.60 -14.56 -33.98
CA GLN A 626 5.02 -13.22 -33.55
C GLN A 626 5.76 -13.27 -32.21
N ILE A 627 5.22 -14.00 -31.23
CA ILE A 627 5.81 -14.12 -29.89
C ILE A 627 7.06 -15.01 -29.92
N ARG A 628 7.04 -16.10 -30.69
CA ARG A 628 8.05 -17.18 -30.77
C ARG A 628 8.48 -17.74 -29.40
N PRO A 629 7.56 -18.14 -28.51
CA PRO A 629 7.91 -18.52 -27.14
C PRO A 629 8.94 -19.67 -27.11
N ASP A 630 9.80 -19.66 -26.09
CA ASP A 630 10.74 -20.75 -25.78
C ASP A 630 9.98 -21.92 -25.13
N VAL A 631 8.94 -21.60 -24.36
CA VAL A 631 8.03 -22.59 -23.76
C VAL A 631 6.58 -22.20 -24.05
N TYR A 632 5.83 -23.11 -24.69
CA TYR A 632 4.39 -22.95 -24.88
C TYR A 632 3.61 -23.89 -23.95
N VAL A 633 2.73 -23.33 -23.14
CA VAL A 633 1.97 -24.05 -22.12
C VAL A 633 0.52 -24.25 -22.57
N LYS A 634 0.02 -25.48 -22.45
CA LYS A 634 -1.40 -25.83 -22.57
C LYS A 634 -1.90 -26.47 -21.27
N GLY A 635 -3.12 -26.13 -20.87
CA GLY A 635 -3.81 -26.78 -19.75
C GLY A 635 -4.83 -27.82 -20.23
N GLY A 636 -4.83 -29.01 -19.63
CA GLY A 636 -5.86 -30.05 -19.85
C GLY A 636 -5.32 -31.45 -20.16
N ASP A 637 -6.24 -32.36 -20.51
CA ASP A 637 -6.01 -33.81 -20.74
C ASP A 637 -5.39 -34.15 -22.12
N TYR A 638 -4.74 -33.19 -22.78
CA TYR A 638 -4.13 -33.41 -24.08
C TYR A 638 -2.84 -34.25 -23.94
N ARG A 639 -2.59 -35.18 -24.86
CA ARG A 639 -1.25 -35.74 -25.06
C ARG A 639 -0.45 -34.72 -25.88
N VAL A 640 0.87 -34.66 -25.70
CA VAL A 640 1.74 -33.74 -26.46
C VAL A 640 1.58 -33.95 -27.97
N ASP A 641 1.29 -35.19 -28.38
CA ASP A 641 1.03 -35.59 -29.78
C ASP A 641 -0.28 -35.01 -30.38
N ASP A 642 -1.19 -34.48 -29.55
CA ASP A 642 -2.51 -33.96 -29.95
C ASP A 642 -2.59 -32.42 -29.92
N VAL A 643 -1.47 -31.71 -29.73
CA VAL A 643 -1.40 -30.23 -29.74
C VAL A 643 -0.92 -29.76 -31.11
N PRO A 644 -1.79 -29.23 -31.99
CA PRO A 644 -1.41 -28.83 -33.35
C PRO A 644 -0.27 -27.79 -33.37
N GLU A 645 -0.21 -26.94 -32.34
CA GLU A 645 0.77 -25.86 -32.25
C GLU A 645 2.17 -26.35 -31.81
N ALA A 646 2.31 -27.59 -31.35
CA ALA A 646 3.60 -28.12 -30.90
C ALA A 646 4.62 -28.21 -32.05
N ALA A 647 4.20 -28.70 -33.21
CA ALA A 647 5.04 -28.77 -34.40
C ALA A 647 5.50 -27.39 -34.87
N LEU A 648 4.67 -26.35 -34.68
CA LEU A 648 5.00 -24.97 -35.01
C LEU A 648 6.08 -24.42 -34.07
N VAL A 649 5.92 -24.60 -32.76
CA VAL A 649 6.85 -24.10 -31.74
C VAL A 649 8.24 -24.75 -31.85
N GLU A 650 8.29 -26.02 -32.27
CA GLU A 650 9.55 -26.73 -32.52
C GLU A 650 10.37 -26.16 -33.69
N THR A 651 9.74 -25.49 -34.66
CA THR A 651 10.45 -24.93 -35.84
C THR A 651 11.50 -23.87 -35.48
N TRP A 652 11.39 -23.24 -34.32
CA TRP A 652 12.37 -22.29 -33.79
C TRP A 652 13.06 -22.78 -32.50
N GLY A 653 12.94 -24.08 -32.18
CA GLY A 653 13.59 -24.71 -31.03
C GLY A 653 12.87 -24.53 -29.69
N GLY A 654 11.64 -24.01 -29.70
CA GLY A 654 10.81 -23.94 -28.50
C GLY A 654 10.25 -25.30 -28.09
N ARG A 655 9.68 -25.40 -26.90
CA ARG A 655 9.11 -26.64 -26.34
C ARG A 655 7.67 -26.44 -25.89
N THR A 656 6.82 -27.42 -26.16
CA THR A 656 5.45 -27.43 -25.64
C THR A 656 5.38 -28.23 -24.33
N VAL A 657 4.75 -27.66 -23.30
CA VAL A 657 4.60 -28.26 -21.98
C VAL A 657 3.11 -28.32 -21.63
N ILE A 658 2.66 -29.50 -21.20
CA ILE A 658 1.28 -29.69 -20.74
C ILE A 658 1.29 -29.72 -19.22
N LEU A 659 0.51 -28.85 -18.61
CA LEU A 659 0.36 -28.77 -17.16
C LEU A 659 -0.96 -29.40 -16.73
N PRO A 660 -0.96 -30.19 -15.64
CA PRO A 660 -2.16 -30.87 -15.17
C PRO A 660 -3.21 -29.85 -14.72
N TYR A 661 -4.47 -30.07 -15.10
CA TYR A 661 -5.57 -29.26 -14.60
C TYR A 661 -5.80 -29.57 -13.11
N LEU A 662 -5.91 -28.54 -12.27
CA LEU A 662 -6.44 -28.72 -10.92
C LEU A 662 -7.94 -29.03 -11.05
N ASP A 663 -8.33 -30.22 -10.63
CA ASP A 663 -9.64 -30.82 -10.89
C ASP A 663 -10.83 -29.98 -10.38
N GLY A 664 -11.91 -29.92 -11.16
CA GLY A 664 -13.27 -29.71 -10.60
C GLY A 664 -14.12 -28.51 -11.06
N ARG A 665 -13.67 -27.60 -11.95
CA ARG A 665 -14.51 -26.44 -12.35
C ARG A 665 -14.29 -26.05 -13.81
N SER A 666 -15.14 -26.53 -14.72
CA SER A 666 -15.21 -26.05 -16.11
C SER A 666 -16.21 -24.91 -16.22
N THR A 667 -15.80 -23.78 -16.82
CA THR A 667 -16.67 -22.62 -17.10
C THR A 667 -17.96 -23.01 -17.84
N THR A 668 -17.87 -23.97 -18.77
CA THR A 668 -19.03 -24.46 -19.54
C THR A 668 -20.06 -25.13 -18.62
N ARG A 669 -19.61 -25.99 -17.68
CA ARG A 669 -20.52 -26.66 -16.72
C ARG A 669 -21.15 -25.69 -15.73
N MET A 670 -20.50 -24.58 -15.39
CA MET A 670 -21.08 -23.57 -14.50
C MET A 670 -22.19 -22.78 -15.21
N ILE A 671 -22.03 -22.48 -16.50
CA ILE A 671 -23.02 -21.74 -17.28
C ILE A 671 -24.21 -22.62 -17.66
N ASP A 672 -24.00 -23.89 -18.04
CA ASP A 672 -25.10 -24.84 -18.30
C ASP A 672 -26.00 -25.04 -17.07
N LYS A 673 -25.41 -24.95 -15.87
CA LYS A 673 -26.12 -25.03 -14.58
C LYS A 673 -26.94 -23.77 -14.28
N ILE A 674 -26.49 -22.60 -14.74
CA ILE A 674 -27.18 -21.31 -14.57
C ILE A 674 -28.27 -21.14 -15.64
N ALA A 675 -28.06 -21.63 -16.87
CA ALA A 675 -29.00 -21.52 -17.99
C ALA A 675 -30.14 -22.57 -17.98
N GLY A 676 -30.22 -23.44 -16.97
CA GLY A 676 -31.34 -24.37 -16.79
C GLY A 676 -31.42 -25.50 -17.83
N ARG A 677 -30.42 -25.72 -18.68
CA ARG A 677 -30.37 -26.84 -19.63
C ARG A 677 -29.73 -28.05 -18.96
N SER A 678 -30.46 -28.69 -18.03
CA SER A 678 -30.13 -30.07 -17.66
C SER A 678 -30.49 -30.99 -18.82
N ALA A 679 -29.50 -31.73 -19.31
CA ALA A 679 -29.67 -32.78 -20.29
C ALA A 679 -30.81 -33.74 -19.87
N ARG A 680 -31.73 -33.99 -20.80
CA ARG A 680 -32.48 -35.25 -20.82
C ARG A 680 -31.65 -36.30 -21.54
#